data_AF-A0A1I6C9S9-F1
#
_entry.id   AF-A0A1I6C9S9-F1
#
_cell.length_a   1.000
_cell.length_b   1.000
_cell.length_c   1.000
_cell.angle_alpha   90.00
_cell.angle_beta   90.00
_cell.angle_gamma   90.00
#
_symmetry.space_group_name_H-M   'P 1'
#
loop_
_entity.id
_entity.type
_entity.pdbx_description
1 polymer ?
#
loop_
_entity_poly.entity_id
_entity_poly.type
_entity_poly.pdbx_seq_one_letter_code
_entity_poly.pdbx_strand_id
1 'polypeptide(L)'
;MNKNINLPLYVGSVFVALLIFLSIFGPTMAPHHLNDDFETSYVDGDIKTSPIKPFEEEGWILGTDRWGYDMLSLLLNGIRYTVLISLVVTILKMVIGSVIGLYLGTRKKQLSIITAFENTWSYVPLFLIVYFFLVPFWFGSEIEPIVLVVYFVIVTTIVSIPSIVSSVRQKSVEIGKTTYVESAKTLGANRHRIVWKHIFPQMKESLLIMFVLEIVYVITIMGQLALLEIFVGGTKWTMDPRMAFSITKEIAGLVGQARGNIYGNQYILLIPLTVLLFTTASFSLLANGLKNSFQTNYQRTPWIFTGQITNLLPSRENIGSKGKLSFLKGESLATIAVFLVFVFAGNYVYAVKDDNWGVPNGSKATYNLSVEMDKDGNFKGVSEIKAENKSSKKWDELVFYFIPNSFQRGHSFEGINGYSEVKINEVEVDGKKAEVELKNDTLKVKLKNGMNSGQSSKVKISYDFTVPEGGHRFSQYKEHYYLAQWYPMLATFQKGKWNKHDYMEGMETYHTDFSDFEVSYSVPKGYSVISTADEDPAYRENKGTLKAKNVREFFLAVVKDFAVRETESDGVKIRLFSREDHNKDGTQAIELAKKALSFYQKNIGEYPHKQLDIVLDCNLNMEYPGIVTVNPYIEQEQYFRYNIVHEIAHQYFYGVVASDPYQEGWIDEGIAELATDMYFYIGEGYGTYAALDVTRTRMSNAKELGLSRQYSNVPLDKNQHTAYLYSQPALEIFDLVNKKYMYVDTEPKKVMMGYLSDYYHLFQYKQVDTAQYVLFTRNYFDLTSGYFEEWLELE
;
A
#
# COMPACT_ATOMS: atom_id res chain seq x y z
N MET A 1 57.01 22.36 -36.31
CA MET A 1 55.64 22.33 -35.74
C MET A 1 55.65 21.38 -34.56
N ASN A 2 55.51 21.91 -33.34
CA ASN A 2 55.42 21.07 -32.14
C ASN A 2 54.23 20.12 -32.28
N LYS A 3 54.46 18.81 -32.13
CA LYS A 3 53.38 17.84 -31.94
C LYS A 3 52.68 18.22 -30.65
N ASN A 4 51.61 19.00 -30.72
CA ASN A 4 50.74 19.21 -29.57
C ASN A 4 50.24 17.82 -29.15
N ILE A 5 50.72 17.37 -28.01
CA ILE A 5 50.35 16.08 -27.41
C ILE A 5 48.84 16.14 -27.18
N ASN A 6 48.09 15.14 -27.64
CA ASN A 6 46.65 15.01 -27.36
C ASN A 6 46.47 14.57 -25.90
N LEU A 7 46.75 15.48 -24.98
CA LEU A 7 46.72 15.25 -23.54
C LEU A 7 45.37 14.69 -23.07
N PRO A 8 44.19 15.14 -23.57
CA PRO A 8 42.91 14.54 -23.22
C PRO A 8 42.81 13.05 -23.53
N LEU A 9 43.38 12.59 -24.67
CA LEU A 9 43.35 11.18 -25.05
C LEU A 9 44.20 10.32 -24.11
N TYR A 10 45.44 10.74 -23.83
CA TYR A 10 46.35 9.97 -22.96
C TYR A 10 45.84 9.93 -21.52
N VAL A 11 45.48 11.10 -20.96
CA VAL A 11 44.97 11.21 -19.60
C VAL A 11 43.65 10.45 -19.46
N GLY A 12 42.70 10.65 -20.39
CA GLY A 12 41.43 9.93 -20.40
C GLY A 12 41.59 8.42 -20.52
N SER A 13 42.51 7.94 -21.38
CA SER A 13 42.78 6.50 -21.53
C SER A 13 43.35 5.89 -20.25
N VAL A 14 44.30 6.57 -19.61
CA VAL A 14 44.91 6.10 -18.35
C VAL A 14 43.86 6.05 -17.24
N PHE A 15 43.04 7.09 -17.08
CA PHE A 15 42.01 7.11 -16.05
C PHE A 15 40.90 6.08 -16.31
N VAL A 16 40.45 5.91 -17.54
CA VAL A 16 39.46 4.87 -17.87
C VAL A 16 40.06 3.47 -17.63
N ALA A 17 41.32 3.23 -17.98
CA ALA A 17 41.99 1.96 -17.68
C ALA A 17 42.05 1.70 -16.16
N LEU A 18 42.36 2.73 -15.36
CA LEU A 18 42.32 2.65 -13.90
C LEU A 18 40.91 2.33 -13.39
N LEU A 19 39.87 3.00 -13.90
CA LEU A 19 38.48 2.76 -13.49
C LEU A 19 38.00 1.34 -13.84
N ILE A 20 38.41 0.80 -15.00
CA ILE A 20 38.13 -0.59 -15.39
C ILE A 20 38.91 -1.57 -14.51
N PHE A 21 40.17 -1.25 -14.17
CA PHE A 21 40.95 -2.07 -13.25
C PHE A 21 40.29 -2.12 -11.87
N LEU A 22 39.89 -0.96 -11.32
CA LEU A 22 39.20 -0.87 -10.04
C LEU A 22 37.79 -1.48 -10.08
N SER A 23 37.09 -1.47 -11.21
CA SER A 23 35.78 -2.14 -11.32
C SER A 23 35.87 -3.66 -11.25
N ILE A 24 37.00 -4.25 -11.65
CA ILE A 24 37.23 -5.70 -11.61
C ILE A 24 37.89 -6.12 -10.30
N PHE A 25 38.96 -5.44 -9.89
CA PHE A 25 39.80 -5.82 -8.75
C PHE A 25 39.54 -5.00 -7.47
N GLY A 26 38.75 -3.94 -7.55
CA GLY A 26 38.41 -3.08 -6.40
C GLY A 26 37.85 -3.85 -5.21
N PRO A 27 36.83 -4.72 -5.39
CA PRO A 27 36.26 -5.48 -4.28
C PRO A 27 37.30 -6.35 -3.54
N THR A 28 38.29 -6.90 -4.25
CA THR A 28 39.38 -7.69 -3.65
C THR A 28 40.47 -6.85 -3.02
N MET A 29 40.56 -5.57 -3.39
CA MET A 29 41.48 -4.59 -2.82
C MET A 29 40.85 -3.77 -1.69
N ALA A 30 39.56 -3.97 -1.39
CA ALA A 30 38.88 -3.29 -0.32
C ALA A 30 39.53 -3.68 1.03
N PRO A 31 39.93 -2.69 1.86
CA PRO A 31 40.59 -2.98 3.13
C PRO A 31 39.68 -3.68 4.15
N HIS A 32 38.35 -3.51 4.03
CA HIS A 32 37.36 -4.09 4.93
C HIS A 32 36.23 -4.78 4.14
N HIS A 33 35.60 -5.81 4.72
CA HIS A 33 34.41 -6.41 4.11
C HIS A 33 33.17 -5.53 4.37
N LEU A 34 32.19 -5.60 3.46
CA LEU A 34 30.94 -4.84 3.60
C LEU A 34 30.00 -5.38 4.70
N ASN A 35 30.36 -6.49 5.34
CA ASN A 35 29.65 -7.08 6.48
C ASN A 35 30.36 -6.81 7.82
N ASP A 36 31.52 -6.16 7.78
CA ASP A 36 32.27 -5.81 8.99
C ASP A 36 31.73 -4.46 9.48
N ASP A 37 30.73 -4.51 10.35
CA ASP A 37 30.20 -3.32 11.00
C ASP A 37 31.20 -2.89 12.09
N PHE A 38 31.54 -1.60 12.16
CA PHE A 38 32.20 -1.06 13.35
C PHE A 38 31.16 -0.96 14.48
N GLU A 39 30.94 -2.05 15.21
CA GLU A 39 30.15 -2.00 16.44
C GLU A 39 30.78 -1.00 17.42
N THR A 40 29.93 -0.15 18.01
CA THR A 40 30.32 0.86 18.98
C THR A 40 31.09 0.22 20.15
N SER A 41 32.39 0.44 20.24
CA SER A 41 33.22 -0.07 21.35
C SER A 41 33.55 1.04 22.35
N TYR A 42 33.42 0.73 23.64
CA TYR A 42 33.83 1.61 24.74
C TYR A 42 35.26 1.25 25.16
N VAL A 43 36.17 2.21 25.13
CA VAL A 43 37.51 2.08 25.74
C VAL A 43 37.74 3.30 26.62
N ASP A 44 38.02 3.06 27.90
CA ASP A 44 38.35 4.09 28.91
C ASP A 44 37.32 5.23 29.11
N GLY A 45 36.04 4.95 28.85
CA GLY A 45 34.95 5.90 29.12
C GLY A 45 34.78 7.01 28.08
N ASP A 46 35.59 7.01 27.01
CA ASP A 46 35.41 7.88 25.84
C ASP A 46 34.69 7.13 24.71
N ILE A 47 33.73 7.81 24.07
CA ILE A 47 32.95 7.25 22.97
C ILE A 47 33.72 7.45 21.66
N LYS A 48 34.22 6.38 21.03
CA LYS A 48 34.57 6.42 19.59
C LYS A 48 33.26 6.38 18.79
N THR A 49 32.64 7.53 18.51
CA THR A 49 31.46 7.57 17.63
C THR A 49 31.89 7.65 16.17
N SER A 50 31.42 6.71 15.34
CA SER A 50 31.30 6.98 13.90
C SER A 50 30.44 8.23 13.67
N PRO A 51 30.75 9.06 12.66
CA PRO A 51 31.69 8.78 11.57
C PRO A 51 33.11 9.33 11.81
N ILE A 52 34.12 8.50 11.55
CA ILE A 52 35.55 8.85 11.64
C ILE A 52 35.92 9.71 10.43
N LYS A 53 36.58 10.85 10.65
CA LYS A 53 36.98 11.73 9.54
C LYS A 53 38.15 11.12 8.75
N PRO A 54 38.27 11.47 7.46
CA PRO A 54 39.40 11.03 6.64
C PRO A 54 40.75 11.41 7.27
N PHE A 55 41.73 10.51 7.16
CA PHE A 55 43.12 10.69 7.61
C PHE A 55 43.33 10.82 9.13
N GLU A 56 42.31 10.58 9.97
CA GLU A 56 42.45 10.64 11.44
C GLU A 56 42.89 9.32 12.08
N GLU A 57 42.54 8.17 11.50
CA GLU A 57 42.91 6.84 12.04
C GLU A 57 43.64 5.95 11.02
N GLU A 58 44.65 5.22 11.49
CA GLU A 58 45.35 4.19 10.71
C GLU A 58 44.41 3.01 10.43
N GLY A 59 43.91 2.91 9.21
CA GLY A 59 42.96 1.87 8.76
C GLY A 59 41.82 2.42 7.90
N TRP A 60 41.28 3.60 8.26
CA TRP A 60 40.16 4.26 7.57
C TRP A 60 40.63 5.52 6.85
N ILE A 61 41.43 5.36 5.79
CA ILE A 61 42.08 6.48 5.08
C ILE A 61 41.06 7.52 4.60
N LEU A 62 39.90 7.07 4.09
CA LEU A 62 38.82 7.95 3.62
C LEU A 62 37.73 8.18 4.67
N GLY A 63 37.98 7.78 5.92
CA GLY A 63 37.01 7.83 7.01
C GLY A 63 35.91 6.78 6.89
N THR A 64 34.95 6.84 7.81
CA THR A 64 33.77 6.00 7.79
C THR A 64 32.52 6.81 7.46
N ASP A 65 31.47 6.16 6.98
CA ASP A 65 30.15 6.77 6.98
C ASP A 65 29.55 6.77 8.40
N ARG A 66 28.32 7.30 8.51
CA ARG A 66 27.61 7.45 9.78
C ARG A 66 27.21 6.10 10.42
N TRP A 67 27.36 5.00 9.69
CA TRP A 67 27.06 3.64 10.15
C TRP A 67 28.34 2.82 10.38
N GLY A 68 29.52 3.47 10.32
CA GLY A 68 30.80 2.81 10.56
C GLY A 68 31.37 2.08 9.34
N TYR A 69 30.73 2.14 8.16
CA TYR A 69 31.30 1.53 6.96
C TYR A 69 32.48 2.33 6.46
N ASP A 70 33.58 1.65 6.14
CA ASP A 70 34.76 2.26 5.52
C ASP A 70 34.43 2.82 4.13
N MET A 71 34.62 4.12 3.95
CA MET A 71 34.27 4.82 2.71
C MET A 71 35.10 4.34 1.51
N LEU A 72 36.35 3.94 1.73
CA LEU A 72 37.20 3.40 0.66
C LEU A 72 36.67 2.04 0.16
N SER A 73 36.29 1.16 1.10
CA SER A 73 35.68 -0.14 0.80
C SER A 73 34.34 0.01 0.08
N LEU A 74 33.50 0.97 0.49
CA LEU A 74 32.25 1.29 -0.21
C LEU A 74 32.49 1.70 -1.67
N LEU A 75 33.48 2.58 -1.91
CA LEU A 75 33.82 3.02 -3.27
C LEU A 75 34.35 1.90 -4.16
N LEU A 76 35.27 1.08 -3.62
CA LEU A 76 35.89 -0.03 -4.34
C LEU A 76 34.91 -1.15 -4.67
N ASN A 77 33.90 -1.36 -3.83
CA ASN A 77 32.80 -2.27 -4.13
C ASN A 77 31.77 -1.65 -5.08
N GLY A 78 31.46 -0.36 -4.93
CA GLY A 78 30.46 0.35 -5.71
C GLY A 78 30.84 0.62 -7.16
N ILE A 79 32.14 0.88 -7.43
CA ILE A 79 32.65 1.25 -8.75
C ILE A 79 32.35 0.18 -9.82
N ARG A 80 32.32 -1.11 -9.43
CA ARG A 80 31.97 -2.20 -10.35
C ARG A 80 30.57 -2.05 -10.92
N TYR A 81 29.59 -1.67 -10.10
CA TYR A 81 28.21 -1.52 -10.52
C TYR A 81 28.07 -0.30 -11.42
N THR A 82 28.66 0.85 -11.05
CA THR A 82 28.60 2.07 -11.87
C THR A 82 29.24 1.87 -13.25
N VAL A 83 30.44 1.28 -13.33
CA VAL A 83 31.17 1.13 -14.61
C VAL A 83 30.64 -0.04 -15.44
N LEU A 84 30.44 -1.22 -14.85
CA LEU A 84 30.05 -2.40 -15.63
C LEU A 84 28.60 -2.33 -16.10
N ILE A 85 27.67 -1.81 -15.28
CA ILE A 85 26.26 -1.68 -15.69
C ILE A 85 26.12 -0.60 -16.77
N SER A 86 26.82 0.53 -16.64
CA SER A 86 26.82 1.55 -17.71
C SER A 86 27.41 1.03 -19.01
N LEU A 87 28.45 0.20 -18.95
CA LEU A 87 29.03 -0.48 -20.10
C LEU A 87 28.03 -1.45 -20.74
N VAL A 88 27.39 -2.33 -19.96
CA VAL A 88 26.41 -3.32 -20.46
C VAL A 88 25.22 -2.64 -21.11
N VAL A 89 24.59 -1.67 -20.43
CA VAL A 89 23.46 -0.89 -20.99
C VAL A 89 23.88 -0.21 -22.30
N THR A 90 25.09 0.36 -22.34
CA THR A 90 25.58 1.04 -23.54
C THR A 90 25.84 0.08 -24.69
N ILE A 91 26.44 -1.08 -24.44
CA ILE A 91 26.65 -2.11 -25.47
C ILE A 91 25.31 -2.53 -26.07
N LEU A 92 24.33 -2.89 -25.23
CA LEU A 92 23.03 -3.38 -25.69
C LEU A 92 22.30 -2.33 -26.54
N LYS A 93 22.16 -1.09 -26.03
CA LYS A 93 21.46 -0.03 -26.77
C LYS A 93 22.20 0.42 -28.02
N MET A 94 23.54 0.43 -28.02
CA MET A 94 24.35 0.80 -29.19
C MET A 94 24.27 -0.24 -30.29
N VAL A 95 24.31 -1.54 -29.96
CA VAL A 95 24.18 -2.62 -30.95
C VAL A 95 22.81 -2.56 -31.62
N ILE A 96 21.73 -2.53 -30.82
CA ILE A 96 20.36 -2.53 -31.35
C ILE A 96 20.07 -1.23 -32.10
N GLY A 97 20.35 -0.08 -31.47
CA GLY A 97 20.08 1.24 -32.02
C GLY A 97 20.88 1.54 -33.29
N SER A 98 22.16 1.14 -33.35
CA SER A 98 22.99 1.37 -34.53
C SER A 98 22.53 0.56 -35.73
N VAL A 99 22.17 -0.71 -35.53
CA VAL A 99 21.65 -1.54 -36.62
C VAL A 99 20.36 -0.93 -37.18
N ILE A 100 19.41 -0.59 -36.32
CA ILE A 100 18.14 0.01 -36.73
C ILE A 100 18.39 1.36 -37.43
N GLY A 101 19.23 2.22 -36.85
CA GLY A 101 19.56 3.55 -37.38
C GLY A 101 20.22 3.51 -38.76
N LEU A 102 21.19 2.62 -38.97
CA LEU A 102 21.86 2.41 -40.27
C LEU A 102 20.87 2.01 -41.36
N TYR A 103 19.96 1.08 -41.05
CA TYR A 103 18.93 0.69 -41.99
C TYR A 103 17.97 1.85 -42.24
N LEU A 104 17.41 2.48 -41.22
CA LEU A 104 16.46 3.59 -41.40
C LEU A 104 17.07 4.76 -42.19
N GLY A 105 18.35 5.07 -41.98
CA GLY A 105 19.05 6.15 -42.68
C GLY A 105 19.29 5.90 -44.17
N THR A 106 19.25 4.64 -44.63
CA THR A 106 19.39 4.29 -46.06
C THR A 106 18.08 4.23 -46.83
N ARG A 107 16.93 4.51 -46.18
CA ARG A 107 15.63 4.54 -46.87
C ARG A 107 15.51 5.80 -47.73
N LYS A 108 15.06 5.62 -48.99
CA LYS A 108 14.82 6.72 -49.94
C LYS A 108 13.81 7.75 -49.42
N LYS A 109 12.75 7.29 -48.75
CA LYS A 109 11.73 8.14 -48.14
C LYS A 109 11.84 7.99 -46.62
N GLN A 110 12.19 9.09 -45.95
CA GLN A 110 12.12 9.12 -44.49
C GLN A 110 10.65 9.11 -44.09
N LEU A 111 10.29 8.20 -43.19
CA LEU A 111 8.93 8.12 -42.66
C LEU A 111 8.73 9.28 -41.67
N SER A 112 7.80 10.18 -41.98
CA SER A 112 7.51 11.35 -41.14
C SER A 112 7.15 10.96 -39.70
N ILE A 113 6.44 9.84 -39.52
CA ILE A 113 6.06 9.33 -38.19
C ILE A 113 7.25 8.91 -37.32
N ILE A 114 8.32 8.38 -37.93
CA ILE A 114 9.53 7.98 -37.19
C ILE A 114 10.27 9.23 -36.74
N THR A 115 10.44 10.21 -37.64
CA THR A 115 11.06 11.49 -37.28
C THR A 115 10.24 12.24 -36.23
N ALA A 116 8.92 12.20 -36.32
CA ALA A 116 8.01 12.77 -35.34
C ALA A 116 8.20 12.14 -33.96
N PHE A 117 8.18 10.80 -33.88
CA PHE A 117 8.39 10.08 -32.63
C PHE A 117 9.77 10.35 -32.02
N GLU A 118 10.84 10.28 -32.81
CA GLU A 118 12.21 10.57 -32.36
C GLU A 118 12.32 12.00 -31.79
N ASN A 119 11.74 12.99 -32.47
CA ASN A 119 11.72 14.38 -32.01
C ASN A 119 10.91 14.55 -30.72
N THR A 120 9.75 13.88 -30.60
CA THR A 120 8.96 13.92 -29.36
C THR A 120 9.73 13.27 -28.20
N TRP A 121 10.41 12.15 -28.45
CA TRP A 121 11.16 11.40 -27.45
C TRP A 121 12.35 12.18 -26.89
N SER A 122 12.99 13.04 -27.69
CA SER A 122 14.14 13.85 -27.24
C SER A 122 13.76 15.01 -26.32
N TYR A 123 12.49 15.44 -26.30
CA TYR A 123 12.02 16.48 -25.38
C TYR A 123 11.81 15.98 -23.95
N VAL A 124 11.61 14.67 -23.76
CA VAL A 124 11.33 14.09 -22.45
C VAL A 124 12.64 13.70 -21.76
N PRO A 125 12.89 14.14 -20.51
CA PRO A 125 14.03 13.65 -19.75
C PRO A 125 13.91 12.13 -19.52
N LEU A 126 14.80 11.34 -20.14
CA LEU A 126 14.69 9.88 -20.14
C LEU A 126 14.72 9.26 -18.74
N PHE A 127 15.41 9.88 -17.78
CA PHE A 127 15.43 9.41 -16.39
C PHE A 127 14.04 9.42 -15.75
N LEU A 128 13.13 10.33 -16.16
CA LEU A 128 11.75 10.35 -15.65
C LEU A 128 10.96 9.14 -16.16
N ILE A 129 11.15 8.77 -17.43
CA ILE A 129 10.54 7.56 -17.99
C ILE A 129 11.04 6.35 -17.22
N VAL A 130 12.36 6.22 -17.07
CA VAL A 130 12.97 5.13 -16.30
C VAL A 130 12.42 5.11 -14.88
N TYR A 131 12.35 6.26 -14.18
CA TYR A 131 11.77 6.38 -12.83
C TYR A 131 10.38 5.75 -12.73
N PHE A 132 9.44 6.12 -13.61
CA PHE A 132 8.06 5.58 -13.56
C PHE A 132 7.98 4.07 -13.78
N PHE A 133 8.90 3.49 -14.55
CA PHE A 133 8.97 2.03 -14.74
C PHE A 133 9.63 1.30 -13.56
N LEU A 134 10.48 1.97 -12.79
CA LEU A 134 11.22 1.36 -11.67
C LEU A 134 10.45 1.44 -10.35
N VAL A 135 9.79 2.57 -10.06
CA VAL A 135 9.11 2.86 -8.78
C VAL A 135 8.22 1.73 -8.24
N PRO A 136 7.38 1.03 -9.04
CA PRO A 136 6.46 0.02 -8.51
C PRO A 136 7.14 -1.14 -7.77
N PHE A 137 8.41 -1.42 -8.09
CA PHE A 137 9.14 -2.58 -7.58
C PHE A 137 10.40 -2.19 -6.77
N TRP A 138 10.67 -0.89 -6.57
CA TRP A 138 11.99 -0.44 -6.13
C TRP A 138 12.13 -0.22 -4.62
N PHE A 139 11.01 0.06 -3.94
CA PHE A 139 11.01 0.43 -2.54
C PHE A 139 10.56 -0.75 -1.67
N GLY A 140 11.44 -1.20 -0.76
CA GLY A 140 11.08 -2.25 0.22
C GLY A 140 10.73 -3.61 -0.39
N SER A 141 11.19 -3.88 -1.61
CA SER A 141 10.87 -5.12 -2.32
C SER A 141 11.65 -6.31 -1.77
N GLU A 142 10.99 -7.46 -1.62
CA GLU A 142 11.61 -8.76 -1.31
C GLU A 142 12.33 -9.39 -2.52
N ILE A 143 12.29 -8.73 -3.68
CA ILE A 143 12.95 -9.21 -4.90
C ILE A 143 14.47 -9.17 -4.73
N GLU A 144 15.14 -10.26 -5.12
CA GLU A 144 16.60 -10.34 -5.06
C GLU A 144 17.28 -9.18 -5.82
N PRO A 145 18.34 -8.56 -5.26
CA PRO A 145 18.99 -7.39 -5.86
C PRO A 145 19.47 -7.61 -7.29
N ILE A 146 19.89 -8.84 -7.63
CA ILE A 146 20.35 -9.17 -8.99
C ILE A 146 19.22 -9.06 -10.02
N VAL A 147 17.99 -9.44 -9.65
CA VAL A 147 16.81 -9.34 -10.52
C VAL A 147 16.47 -7.87 -10.77
N LEU A 148 16.56 -7.04 -9.72
CA LEU A 148 16.39 -5.59 -9.84
C LEU A 148 17.48 -4.97 -10.74
N VAL A 149 18.74 -5.40 -10.63
CA VAL A 149 19.81 -4.95 -11.55
C VAL A 149 19.48 -5.31 -13.00
N VAL A 150 19.03 -6.54 -13.27
CA VAL A 150 18.66 -6.99 -14.62
C VAL A 150 17.48 -6.17 -15.16
N TYR A 151 16.46 -5.93 -14.33
CA TYR A 151 15.31 -5.11 -14.70
C TYR A 151 15.72 -3.67 -15.03
N PHE A 152 16.58 -3.06 -14.19
CA PHE A 152 17.17 -1.74 -14.45
C PHE A 152 17.89 -1.69 -15.81
N VAL A 153 18.69 -2.71 -16.12
CA VAL A 153 19.41 -2.80 -17.40
C VAL A 153 18.45 -2.87 -18.57
N ILE A 154 17.41 -3.71 -18.49
CA ILE A 154 16.42 -3.89 -19.56
C ILE A 154 15.64 -2.59 -19.81
N VAL A 155 15.06 -2.00 -18.76
CA VAL A 155 14.27 -0.77 -18.85
C VAL A 155 15.11 0.36 -19.42
N THR A 156 16.29 0.62 -18.83
CA THR A 156 17.17 1.71 -19.29
C THR A 156 17.64 1.51 -20.73
N THR A 157 17.91 0.27 -21.13
CA THR A 157 18.28 -0.08 -22.52
C THR A 157 17.13 0.25 -23.48
N ILE A 158 15.92 -0.26 -23.22
CA ILE A 158 14.76 -0.08 -24.09
C ILE A 158 14.41 1.39 -24.26
N VAL A 159 14.36 2.13 -23.15
CA VAL A 159 14.01 3.56 -23.13
C VAL A 159 15.04 4.41 -23.90
N SER A 160 16.31 3.99 -23.93
CA SER A 160 17.39 4.73 -24.59
C SER A 160 17.57 4.44 -26.08
N ILE A 161 17.05 3.32 -26.61
CA ILE A 161 17.23 2.91 -28.01
C ILE A 161 16.80 4.01 -29.02
N PRO A 162 15.66 4.70 -28.88
CA PRO A 162 15.21 5.68 -29.87
C PRO A 162 16.21 6.82 -30.10
N SER A 163 16.91 7.29 -29.05
CA SER A 163 17.93 8.34 -29.15
C SER A 163 19.12 7.92 -30.01
N ILE A 164 19.59 6.67 -29.82
CA ILE A 164 20.67 6.08 -30.62
C ILE A 164 20.24 5.89 -32.07
N VAL A 165 19.02 5.37 -32.28
CA VAL A 165 18.44 5.21 -33.63
C VAL A 165 18.44 6.54 -34.35
N SER A 166 18.00 7.62 -33.71
CA SER A 166 17.98 8.95 -34.31
C SER A 166 19.38 9.44 -34.67
N SER A 167 20.33 9.37 -33.73
CA SER A 167 21.71 9.84 -33.93
C SER A 167 22.41 9.09 -35.08
N VAL A 168 22.30 7.76 -35.09
CA VAL A 168 22.91 6.92 -36.13
C VAL A 168 22.20 7.12 -37.47
N ARG A 169 20.88 7.26 -37.48
CA ARG A 169 20.09 7.53 -38.69
C ARG A 169 20.50 8.85 -39.34
N GLN A 170 20.59 9.93 -38.57
CA GLN A 170 20.98 11.25 -39.06
C GLN A 170 22.37 11.21 -39.71
N LYS A 171 23.34 10.57 -39.05
CA LYS A 171 24.70 10.43 -39.59
C LYS A 171 24.75 9.52 -40.82
N SER A 172 23.96 8.45 -40.84
CA SER A 172 23.84 7.54 -41.99
C SER A 172 23.27 8.24 -43.23
N VAL A 173 22.31 9.16 -43.04
CA VAL A 173 21.75 9.98 -44.12
C VAL A 173 22.79 10.93 -44.68
N GLU A 174 23.58 11.57 -43.81
CA GLU A 174 24.67 12.47 -44.21
C GLU A 174 25.73 11.74 -45.05
N ILE A 175 26.23 10.59 -44.55
CA ILE A 175 27.19 9.75 -45.30
C ILE A 175 26.56 9.22 -46.58
N GLY A 176 25.27 8.89 -46.55
CA GLY A 176 24.51 8.41 -47.69
C GLY A 176 24.39 9.39 -48.87
N LYS A 177 24.68 10.68 -48.65
CA LYS A 177 24.72 11.77 -49.65
C LYS A 177 26.10 11.99 -50.26
N THR A 178 27.14 11.29 -49.82
CA THR A 178 28.48 11.42 -50.38
C THR A 178 28.59 10.81 -51.79
N THR A 179 29.41 11.41 -52.65
CA THR A 179 29.50 11.05 -54.07
C THR A 179 29.87 9.58 -54.29
N TYR A 180 30.77 9.00 -53.48
CA TYR A 180 31.15 7.59 -53.62
C TYR A 180 30.01 6.62 -53.26
N VAL A 181 29.13 6.98 -52.31
CA VAL A 181 27.94 6.18 -51.98
C VAL A 181 26.89 6.32 -53.09
N GLU A 182 26.73 7.52 -53.65
CA GLU A 182 25.85 7.76 -54.78
C GLU A 182 26.29 6.98 -56.02
N SER A 183 27.59 7.02 -56.38
CA SER A 183 28.14 6.21 -57.46
C SER A 183 27.94 4.71 -57.23
N ALA A 184 28.14 4.21 -55.99
CA ALA A 184 27.88 2.81 -55.66
C ALA A 184 26.41 2.42 -55.83
N LYS A 185 25.46 3.31 -55.47
CA LYS A 185 24.02 3.10 -55.71
C LYS A 185 23.71 3.06 -57.22
N THR A 186 24.30 3.94 -58.02
CA THR A 186 24.12 3.97 -59.48
C THR A 186 24.69 2.72 -60.16
N LEU A 187 25.78 2.17 -59.63
CA LEU A 187 26.36 0.88 -60.05
C LEU A 187 25.57 -0.36 -59.56
N GLY A 188 24.40 -0.17 -58.94
CA GLY A 188 23.50 -1.27 -58.54
C GLY A 188 23.79 -1.91 -57.18
N ALA A 189 24.56 -1.26 -56.29
CA ALA A 189 24.79 -1.78 -54.95
C ALA A 189 23.49 -1.85 -54.13
N ASN A 190 23.16 -3.05 -53.62
CA ASN A 190 21.98 -3.27 -52.78
C ASN A 190 22.13 -2.61 -51.39
N ARG A 191 21.00 -2.45 -50.68
CA ARG A 191 20.95 -1.72 -49.40
C ARG A 191 21.86 -2.30 -48.32
N HIS A 192 21.96 -3.63 -48.23
CA HIS A 192 22.83 -4.29 -47.26
C HIS A 192 24.31 -4.01 -47.54
N ARG A 193 24.71 -4.04 -48.82
CA ARG A 193 26.06 -3.66 -49.27
C ARG A 193 26.35 -2.19 -48.98
N ILE A 194 25.41 -1.29 -49.24
CA ILE A 194 25.55 0.14 -48.88
C ILE A 194 25.76 0.31 -47.37
N VAL A 195 24.95 -0.36 -46.53
CA VAL A 195 25.06 -0.26 -45.07
C VAL A 195 26.42 -0.77 -44.58
N TRP A 196 26.80 -2.01 -44.87
CA TRP A 196 27.95 -2.64 -44.23
C TRP A 196 29.29 -2.38 -44.92
N LYS A 197 29.30 -2.14 -46.24
CA LYS A 197 30.53 -1.91 -47.00
C LYS A 197 30.87 -0.44 -47.19
N HIS A 198 29.88 0.45 -47.15
CA HIS A 198 30.10 1.88 -47.43
C HIS A 198 29.82 2.78 -46.22
N ILE A 199 28.69 2.62 -45.50
CA ILE A 199 28.30 3.53 -44.41
C ILE A 199 28.93 3.13 -43.07
N PHE A 200 28.71 1.89 -42.61
CA PHE A 200 29.20 1.42 -41.30
C PHE A 200 30.71 1.60 -41.12
N PRO A 201 31.59 1.26 -42.10
CA PRO A 201 33.03 1.45 -41.96
C PRO A 201 33.43 2.91 -41.69
N GLN A 202 32.71 3.86 -42.29
CA GLN A 202 32.92 5.30 -42.11
C GLN A 202 32.37 5.81 -40.78
N MET A 203 31.40 5.11 -40.21
CA MET A 203 30.80 5.47 -38.93
C MET A 203 31.57 4.92 -37.72
N LYS A 204 32.53 4.00 -37.89
CA LYS A 204 33.24 3.35 -36.77
C LYS A 204 33.80 4.34 -35.75
N GLU A 205 34.39 5.43 -36.23
CA GLU A 205 34.95 6.48 -35.37
C GLU A 205 33.86 7.26 -34.62
N SER A 206 32.78 7.63 -35.32
CA SER A 206 31.64 8.33 -34.72
C SER A 206 30.89 7.44 -33.71
N LEU A 207 30.75 6.14 -34.02
CA LEU A 207 30.14 5.15 -33.13
C LEU A 207 31.00 4.89 -31.90
N LEU A 208 32.33 4.89 -32.03
CA LEU A 208 33.23 4.76 -30.89
C LEU A 208 33.15 5.98 -29.96
N ILE A 209 33.13 7.20 -30.51
CA ILE A 209 32.94 8.41 -29.70
C ILE A 209 31.56 8.38 -29.02
N MET A 210 30.51 8.06 -29.77
CA MET A 210 29.14 7.96 -29.26
C MET A 210 29.05 6.91 -28.14
N PHE A 211 29.68 5.75 -28.32
CA PHE A 211 29.74 4.71 -27.29
C PHE A 211 30.30 5.25 -25.96
N VAL A 212 31.42 5.97 -26.01
CA VAL A 212 32.02 6.54 -24.78
C VAL A 212 31.12 7.62 -24.16
N LEU A 213 30.50 8.48 -24.97
CA LEU A 213 29.56 9.50 -24.49
C LEU A 213 28.28 8.88 -23.88
N GLU A 214 27.81 7.76 -24.43
CA GLU A 214 26.64 7.06 -23.92
C GLU A 214 26.90 6.39 -22.58
N ILE A 215 28.14 5.96 -22.28
CA ILE A 215 28.53 5.52 -20.93
C ILE A 215 28.35 6.68 -19.94
N VAL A 216 28.85 7.87 -20.28
CA VAL A 216 28.68 9.09 -19.45
C VAL A 216 27.19 9.39 -19.24
N TYR A 217 26.38 9.25 -20.30
CA TYR A 217 24.94 9.49 -20.22
C TYR A 217 24.23 8.50 -19.29
N VAL A 218 24.56 7.21 -19.34
CA VAL A 218 23.98 6.20 -18.42
C VAL A 218 24.38 6.46 -16.97
N ILE A 219 25.65 6.81 -16.71
CA ILE A 219 26.10 7.19 -15.36
C ILE A 219 25.34 8.44 -14.86
N THR A 220 25.09 9.40 -15.75
CA THR A 220 24.31 10.60 -15.43
C THR A 220 22.85 10.25 -15.06
N ILE A 221 22.20 9.34 -15.81
CA ILE A 221 20.86 8.85 -15.47
C ILE A 221 20.86 8.17 -14.09
N MET A 222 21.86 7.32 -13.79
CA MET A 222 21.99 6.71 -12.46
C MET A 222 22.06 7.78 -11.36
N GLY A 223 22.85 8.85 -11.57
CA GLY A 223 22.93 9.97 -10.63
C GLY A 223 21.60 10.72 -10.46
N GLN A 224 20.90 10.99 -11.57
CA GLN A 224 19.58 11.64 -11.53
C GLN A 224 18.52 10.79 -10.80
N LEU A 225 18.53 9.48 -11.01
CA LEU A 225 17.65 8.54 -10.31
C LEU A 225 18.01 8.41 -8.83
N ALA A 226 19.30 8.41 -8.49
CA ALA A 226 19.76 8.35 -7.11
C ALA A 226 19.34 9.58 -6.28
N LEU A 227 19.19 10.75 -6.92
CA LEU A 227 18.61 11.93 -6.28
C LEU A 227 17.11 11.77 -5.95
N LEU A 228 16.41 10.91 -6.71
CA LEU A 228 15.03 10.50 -6.48
C LEU A 228 14.93 9.20 -5.68
N GLU A 229 16.02 8.78 -5.00
CA GLU A 229 16.08 7.58 -4.15
C GLU A 229 15.83 6.27 -4.89
N ILE A 230 16.04 6.26 -6.22
CA ILE A 230 16.00 5.06 -7.06
C ILE A 230 17.44 4.63 -7.34
N PHE A 231 17.89 3.57 -6.67
CA PHE A 231 19.26 3.08 -6.77
C PHE A 231 19.37 1.82 -7.62
N VAL A 232 20.56 1.57 -8.15
CA VAL A 232 20.79 0.36 -8.94
C VAL A 232 20.69 -0.87 -8.04
N GLY A 233 19.82 -1.82 -8.39
CA GLY A 233 19.58 -3.04 -7.62
C GLY A 233 18.66 -2.90 -6.41
N GLY A 234 17.92 -1.78 -6.31
CA GLY A 234 16.86 -1.58 -5.32
C GLY A 234 17.24 -0.61 -4.19
N THR A 235 16.21 -0.09 -3.53
CA THR A 235 16.34 0.88 -2.45
C THR A 235 15.93 0.25 -1.13
N LYS A 236 16.89 0.14 -0.21
CA LYS A 236 16.63 -0.25 1.18
C LYS A 236 16.37 1.00 2.00
N TRP A 237 15.29 1.02 2.76
CA TRP A 237 14.98 2.11 3.68
C TRP A 237 15.40 1.74 5.10
N THR A 238 16.03 2.67 5.80
CA THR A 238 15.94 2.70 7.26
C THR A 238 14.87 3.71 7.63
N MET A 239 14.06 3.35 8.62
CA MET A 239 12.99 4.20 9.10
C MET A 239 13.58 5.25 10.06
N ASP A 240 14.48 4.87 10.98
CA ASP A 240 15.07 5.83 11.93
C ASP A 240 16.61 5.98 11.78
N PRO A 241 17.13 7.10 11.24
CA PRO A 241 16.42 8.14 10.49
C PRO A 241 15.97 7.67 9.10
N ARG A 242 14.95 8.35 8.52
CA ARG A 242 14.40 8.01 7.20
C ARG A 242 15.43 8.23 6.11
N MET A 243 16.09 7.15 5.68
CA MET A 243 17.18 7.22 4.73
C MET A 243 17.10 6.09 3.73
N ALA A 244 17.23 6.46 2.46
CA ALA A 244 17.29 5.54 1.34
C ALA A 244 18.74 5.13 1.12
N PHE A 245 19.01 3.82 1.11
CA PHE A 245 20.32 3.24 0.84
C PHE A 245 20.30 2.48 -0.47
N SER A 246 21.40 2.60 -1.21
CA SER A 246 21.65 1.67 -2.28
C SER A 246 21.98 0.30 -1.71
N ILE A 247 21.37 -0.75 -2.28
CA ILE A 247 21.73 -2.14 -1.99
C ILE A 247 23.05 -2.50 -2.69
N THR A 248 23.26 -2.07 -3.93
CA THR A 248 24.50 -2.39 -4.68
C THR A 248 25.67 -1.48 -4.33
N LYS A 249 25.42 -0.42 -3.56
CA LYS A 249 26.41 0.59 -3.17
C LYS A 249 27.09 1.24 -4.38
N GLU A 250 26.43 1.29 -5.55
CA GLU A 250 26.98 1.96 -6.73
C GLU A 250 27.30 3.43 -6.42
N ILE A 251 28.34 3.99 -7.04
CA ILE A 251 28.85 5.33 -6.69
C ILE A 251 27.73 6.39 -6.77
N ALA A 252 26.88 6.33 -7.80
CA ALA A 252 25.73 7.22 -7.92
C ALA A 252 24.74 7.08 -6.74
N GLY A 253 24.49 5.85 -6.28
CA GLY A 253 23.69 5.56 -5.10
C GLY A 253 24.33 6.06 -3.81
N LEU A 254 25.65 5.92 -3.65
CA LEU A 254 26.40 6.49 -2.51
C LEU A 254 26.26 8.02 -2.45
N VAL A 255 26.26 8.70 -3.59
CA VAL A 255 25.99 10.14 -3.66
C VAL A 255 24.54 10.45 -3.27
N GLY A 256 23.57 9.71 -3.82
CA GLY A 256 22.15 9.93 -3.55
C GLY A 256 21.76 9.70 -2.08
N GLN A 257 22.30 8.67 -1.43
CA GLN A 257 22.07 8.40 -0.01
C GLN A 257 22.78 9.41 0.91
N ALA A 258 23.94 9.93 0.50
CA ALA A 258 24.71 10.90 1.28
C ALA A 258 24.25 12.36 1.11
N ARG A 259 23.22 12.65 0.30
CA ARG A 259 22.82 14.04 -0.02
C ARG A 259 22.50 14.91 1.20
N GLY A 260 21.97 14.29 2.27
CA GLY A 260 21.69 14.99 3.54
C GLY A 260 22.96 15.43 4.30
N ASN A 261 24.12 14.83 4.02
CA ASN A 261 25.39 15.17 4.66
C ASN A 261 25.95 16.54 4.23
N ILE A 262 25.31 17.23 3.29
CA ILE A 262 25.67 18.60 2.91
C ILE A 262 25.63 19.56 4.11
N TYR A 263 24.74 19.31 5.08
CA TYR A 263 24.55 20.11 6.29
C TYR A 263 25.33 19.58 7.52
N GLY A 264 26.18 18.56 7.36
CA GLY A 264 26.88 17.89 8.46
C GLY A 264 28.27 17.37 8.08
N ASN A 265 28.52 16.08 8.26
CA ASN A 265 29.77 15.41 7.87
C ASN A 265 29.94 15.38 6.34
N GLN A 266 30.35 16.51 5.76
CA GLN A 266 30.35 16.76 4.31
C GLN A 266 31.19 15.76 3.50
N TYR A 267 32.26 15.21 4.09
CA TYR A 267 33.13 14.24 3.41
C TYR A 267 32.37 12.99 2.98
N ILE A 268 31.33 12.58 3.71
CA ILE A 268 30.48 11.43 3.37
C ILE A 268 29.79 11.63 2.01
N LEU A 269 29.47 12.88 1.64
CA LEU A 269 28.94 13.23 0.32
C LEU A 269 30.05 13.56 -0.68
N LEU A 270 31.03 14.39 -0.28
CA LEU A 270 32.06 14.92 -1.19
C LEU A 270 32.96 13.84 -1.76
N ILE A 271 33.28 12.80 -0.99
CA ILE A 271 34.13 11.69 -1.42
C ILE A 271 33.48 10.92 -2.59
N PRO A 272 32.28 10.32 -2.44
CA PRO A 272 31.64 9.60 -3.54
C PRO A 272 31.28 10.52 -4.71
N LEU A 273 30.94 11.79 -4.44
CA LEU A 273 30.66 12.77 -5.49
C LEU A 273 31.91 13.06 -6.33
N THR A 274 33.08 13.20 -5.70
CA THR A 274 34.35 13.41 -6.40
C THR A 274 34.70 12.20 -7.28
N VAL A 275 34.48 10.97 -6.79
CA VAL A 275 34.70 9.76 -7.59
C VAL A 275 33.71 9.66 -8.76
N LEU A 276 32.45 10.04 -8.56
CA LEU A 276 31.45 10.08 -9.65
C LEU A 276 31.83 11.10 -10.74
N LEU A 277 32.24 12.30 -10.32
CA LEU A 277 32.71 13.36 -11.23
C LEU A 277 34.01 12.96 -11.94
N PHE A 278 34.95 12.34 -11.23
CA PHE A 278 36.16 11.80 -11.83
C PHE A 278 35.85 10.72 -12.86
N THR A 279 34.90 9.83 -12.56
CA THR A 279 34.46 8.76 -13.47
C THR A 279 33.88 9.35 -14.76
N THR A 280 32.91 10.26 -14.64
CA THR A 280 32.28 10.91 -15.80
C THR A 280 33.25 11.78 -16.60
N ALA A 281 34.15 12.51 -15.92
CA ALA A 281 35.20 13.30 -16.56
C ALA A 281 36.21 12.43 -17.31
N SER A 282 36.59 11.27 -16.77
CA SER A 282 37.53 10.34 -17.40
C SER A 282 37.02 9.81 -18.74
N PHE A 283 35.78 9.34 -18.77
CA PHE A 283 35.14 8.93 -20.02
C PHE A 283 34.93 10.12 -20.98
N SER A 284 34.56 11.30 -20.47
CA SER A 284 34.41 12.51 -21.30
C SER A 284 35.73 12.96 -21.93
N LEU A 285 36.83 12.91 -21.18
CA LEU A 285 38.19 13.19 -21.67
C LEU A 285 38.62 12.18 -22.73
N LEU A 286 38.31 10.89 -22.53
CA LEU A 286 38.56 9.85 -23.52
C LEU A 286 37.77 10.13 -24.81
N ALA A 287 36.47 10.46 -24.72
CA ALA A 287 35.65 10.80 -25.88
C ALA A 287 36.19 12.02 -26.64
N ASN A 288 36.56 13.09 -25.93
CA ASN A 288 37.14 14.29 -26.51
C ASN A 288 38.52 14.02 -27.13
N GLY A 289 39.34 13.21 -26.47
CA GLY A 289 40.64 12.77 -26.96
C GLY A 289 40.53 11.97 -28.25
N LEU A 290 39.62 11.00 -28.30
CA LEU A 290 39.31 10.22 -29.50
C LEU A 290 38.84 11.13 -30.63
N LYS A 291 37.92 12.05 -30.36
CA LYS A 291 37.44 13.05 -31.32
C LYS A 291 38.58 13.89 -31.90
N ASN A 292 39.45 14.44 -31.06
CA ASN A 292 40.60 15.24 -31.50
C ASN A 292 41.60 14.41 -32.32
N SER A 293 41.81 13.15 -31.96
CA SER A 293 42.71 12.23 -32.68
C SER A 293 42.18 11.95 -34.09
N PHE A 294 40.90 11.61 -34.21
CA PHE A 294 40.28 11.36 -35.52
C PHE A 294 40.30 12.63 -36.38
N GLN A 295 39.92 13.80 -35.83
CA GLN A 295 39.97 15.08 -36.54
C GLN A 295 41.39 15.44 -37.04
N THR A 296 42.42 15.19 -36.23
CA THR A 296 43.82 15.47 -36.62
C THR A 296 44.28 14.55 -37.74
N ASN A 297 43.85 13.29 -37.76
CA ASN A 297 44.19 12.35 -38.84
C ASN A 297 43.59 12.81 -40.18
N TYR A 298 42.36 13.32 -40.20
CA TYR A 298 41.75 13.90 -41.41
C TYR A 298 42.46 15.16 -41.91
N GLN A 299 43.01 15.98 -41.01
CA GLN A 299 43.77 17.19 -41.36
C GLN A 299 45.18 16.91 -41.89
N ARG A 300 45.77 15.74 -41.56
CA ARG A 300 47.13 15.35 -41.99
C ARG A 300 47.18 14.67 -43.36
N THR A 301 46.06 14.16 -43.85
CA THR A 301 45.92 13.74 -45.25
C THR A 301 45.73 14.96 -46.14
N PRO A 302 46.61 15.22 -47.13
CA PRO A 302 46.39 16.32 -48.06
C PRO A 302 45.07 16.09 -48.79
N TRP A 303 44.13 16.99 -48.55
CA TRP A 303 42.85 17.03 -49.26
C TRP A 303 43.13 17.23 -50.76
N ILE A 304 42.83 16.23 -51.58
CA ILE A 304 42.62 16.47 -53.01
C ILE A 304 41.26 17.15 -53.11
N PHE A 305 41.27 18.41 -53.56
CA PHE A 305 40.09 19.25 -53.70
C PHE A 305 39.22 18.73 -54.85
N THR A 306 38.30 17.79 -54.58
CA THR A 306 37.27 17.38 -55.55
C THR A 306 35.97 18.11 -55.25
N GLY A 307 35.83 19.32 -55.79
CA GLY A 307 34.56 19.84 -56.31
C GLY A 307 33.48 20.34 -55.33
N GLN A 308 33.17 21.63 -55.49
CA GLN A 308 31.97 22.37 -55.10
C GLN A 308 31.62 22.47 -53.61
N ILE A 309 32.02 23.60 -53.02
CA ILE A 309 31.37 24.20 -51.85
C ILE A 309 29.91 24.49 -52.24
N THR A 310 28.97 23.70 -51.72
CA THR A 310 27.56 24.06 -51.77
C THR A 310 27.32 25.17 -50.74
N ASN A 311 27.20 26.41 -51.22
CA ASN A 311 26.63 27.49 -50.41
C ASN A 311 25.18 27.10 -50.10
N LEU A 312 24.94 26.62 -48.87
CA LEU A 312 23.60 26.46 -48.31
C LEU A 312 23.02 27.86 -48.08
N LEU A 313 22.40 28.44 -49.10
CA LEU A 313 21.46 29.53 -48.89
C LEU A 313 20.25 28.95 -48.13
N PRO A 314 19.88 29.50 -46.97
CA PRO A 314 18.69 29.03 -46.26
C PRO A 314 17.46 29.26 -47.16
N SER A 315 16.70 28.20 -47.42
CA SER A 315 15.40 28.35 -48.07
C SER A 315 14.46 29.08 -47.10
N ARG A 316 14.08 30.32 -47.41
CA ARG A 316 12.98 31.01 -46.73
C ARG A 316 11.70 30.20 -46.97
N GLU A 317 11.19 29.54 -45.94
CA GLU A 317 9.80 29.10 -45.95
C GLU A 317 8.91 30.34 -45.99
N ASN A 318 8.07 30.42 -47.03
CA ASN A 318 7.05 31.46 -47.16
C ASN A 318 5.98 31.26 -46.07
N ILE A 319 6.14 31.97 -44.96
CA ILE A 319 5.10 32.13 -43.93
C ILE A 319 4.07 33.12 -44.49
N GLY A 320 3.24 32.66 -45.43
CA GLY A 320 2.41 33.53 -46.23
C GLY A 320 1.35 32.84 -47.06
N SER A 321 0.64 31.83 -46.54
CA SER A 321 -0.71 31.50 -46.99
C SER A 321 -1.47 30.70 -45.94
N LYS A 322 -2.64 31.23 -45.54
CA LYS A 322 -3.58 30.61 -44.62
C LYS A 322 -4.21 29.36 -45.23
N GLY A 323 -4.44 28.35 -44.40
CA GLY A 323 -5.42 27.29 -44.62
C GLY A 323 -5.82 26.65 -43.29
N LYS A 324 -7.12 26.72 -42.98
CA LYS A 324 -7.90 26.14 -41.85
C LYS A 324 -7.18 25.16 -40.91
N LEU A 325 -7.45 25.30 -39.60
CA LEU A 325 -7.18 24.34 -38.51
C LEU A 325 -6.92 22.90 -39.01
N SER A 326 -5.65 22.53 -39.14
CA SER A 326 -5.19 21.17 -39.38
C SER A 326 -4.66 20.64 -38.06
N PHE A 327 -5.56 20.34 -37.12
CA PHE A 327 -5.22 19.87 -35.77
C PHE A 327 -4.67 18.42 -35.72
N LEU A 328 -4.46 17.78 -36.88
CA LEU A 328 -4.08 16.37 -36.96
C LEU A 328 -2.94 16.15 -37.97
N LYS A 329 -1.74 16.69 -37.69
CA LYS A 329 -0.50 16.16 -38.26
C LYS A 329 0.03 15.05 -37.34
N GLY A 330 0.75 14.07 -37.90
CA GLY A 330 1.27 12.92 -37.16
C GLY A 330 2.13 13.28 -35.94
N GLU A 331 2.78 14.45 -35.97
CA GLU A 331 3.56 15.00 -34.85
C GLU A 331 2.67 15.42 -33.66
N SER A 332 1.52 16.05 -33.94
CA SER A 332 0.53 16.43 -32.92
C SER A 332 -0.10 15.20 -32.29
N LEU A 333 -0.41 14.18 -33.10
CA LEU A 333 -0.95 12.90 -32.64
C LEU A 333 0.04 12.11 -31.79
N ALA A 334 1.32 12.06 -32.17
CA ALA A 334 2.36 11.38 -31.39
C ALA A 334 2.60 12.06 -30.03
N THR A 335 2.58 13.40 -30.01
CA THR A 335 2.73 14.18 -28.78
C THR A 335 1.54 13.98 -27.84
N ILE A 336 0.30 13.98 -28.38
CA ILE A 336 -0.91 13.69 -27.61
C ILE A 336 -0.88 12.24 -27.07
N ALA A 337 -0.45 11.27 -27.87
CA ALA A 337 -0.35 9.87 -27.43
C ALA A 337 0.65 9.69 -26.29
N VAL A 338 1.84 10.29 -26.38
CA VAL A 338 2.85 10.25 -25.30
C VAL A 338 2.32 10.95 -24.05
N PHE A 339 1.69 12.12 -24.19
CA PHE A 339 1.08 12.85 -23.07
C PHE A 339 -0.03 12.04 -22.39
N LEU A 340 -0.90 11.38 -23.16
CA LEU A 340 -1.94 10.51 -22.62
C LEU A 340 -1.33 9.32 -21.87
N VAL A 341 -0.26 8.69 -22.37
CA VAL A 341 0.44 7.62 -21.65
C VAL A 341 0.98 8.12 -20.30
N PHE A 342 1.53 9.34 -20.23
CA PHE A 342 1.97 9.94 -18.97
C PHE A 342 0.81 10.24 -18.01
N VAL A 343 -0.29 10.78 -18.52
CA VAL A 343 -1.48 11.06 -17.70
C VAL A 343 -2.10 9.77 -17.19
N PHE A 344 -2.20 8.73 -18.01
CA PHE A 344 -2.69 7.42 -17.57
C PHE A 344 -1.72 6.75 -16.59
N ALA A 345 -0.41 6.83 -16.79
CA ALA A 345 0.58 6.29 -15.84
C ALA A 345 0.55 7.04 -14.49
N GLY A 346 0.43 8.37 -14.51
CA GLY A 346 0.31 9.18 -13.30
C GLY A 346 -1.00 8.94 -12.54
N ASN A 347 -2.13 8.84 -13.26
CA ASN A 347 -3.41 8.48 -12.64
C ASN A 347 -3.42 7.04 -12.15
N TYR A 348 -2.76 6.11 -12.84
CA TYR A 348 -2.58 4.73 -12.36
C TYR A 348 -1.76 4.71 -11.06
N VAL A 349 -0.66 5.46 -10.96
CA VAL A 349 0.14 5.55 -9.73
C VAL A 349 -0.65 6.18 -8.57
N TYR A 350 -1.45 7.23 -8.83
CA TYR A 350 -2.29 7.86 -7.80
C TYR A 350 -3.43 6.93 -7.36
N ALA A 351 -4.11 6.26 -8.30
CA ALA A 351 -5.18 5.32 -8.00
C ALA A 351 -4.67 4.07 -7.28
N VAL A 352 -3.49 3.55 -7.66
CA VAL A 352 -2.89 2.35 -7.04
C VAL A 352 -2.28 2.64 -5.66
N LYS A 353 -1.98 3.90 -5.32
CA LYS A 353 -1.46 4.26 -4.00
C LYS A 353 -2.48 4.03 -2.88
N ASP A 354 -3.77 4.25 -3.15
CA ASP A 354 -4.86 3.99 -2.20
C ASP A 354 -5.39 2.54 -2.26
N ASP A 355 -5.24 1.86 -3.41
CA ASP A 355 -5.63 0.45 -3.59
C ASP A 355 -4.72 -0.55 -2.84
N ASN A 356 -3.55 -0.13 -2.39
CA ASN A 356 -2.62 -0.99 -1.63
C ASN A 356 -2.96 -1.12 -0.14
N TRP A 357 -3.88 -0.29 0.38
CA TRP A 357 -4.27 -0.33 1.79
C TRP A 357 -5.57 -1.09 1.99
N GLY A 358 -5.55 -2.00 2.95
CA GLY A 358 -6.66 -2.86 3.32
C GLY A 358 -6.60 -4.26 2.69
N VAL A 359 -7.31 -5.21 3.31
CA VAL A 359 -7.34 -6.61 2.87
C VAL A 359 -8.29 -6.75 1.67
N PRO A 360 -7.83 -7.23 0.50
CA PRO A 360 -8.69 -7.42 -0.66
C PRO A 360 -9.79 -8.46 -0.40
N ASN A 361 -11.04 -8.09 -0.65
CA ASN A 361 -12.19 -8.97 -0.55
C ASN A 361 -12.76 -9.34 -1.92
N GLY A 362 -12.84 -10.64 -2.20
CA GLY A 362 -13.33 -11.20 -3.46
C GLY A 362 -14.85 -11.32 -3.54
N SER A 363 -15.59 -10.99 -2.48
CA SER A 363 -17.05 -11.08 -2.44
C SER A 363 -17.69 -9.76 -2.05
N LYS A 364 -18.86 -9.48 -2.63
CA LYS A 364 -19.73 -8.36 -2.21
C LYS A 364 -21.18 -8.80 -2.19
N ALA A 365 -21.96 -8.27 -1.24
CA ALA A 365 -23.39 -8.54 -1.13
C ALA A 365 -24.22 -7.26 -0.92
N THR A 366 -25.49 -7.32 -1.32
CA THR A 366 -26.53 -6.36 -0.90
C THR A 366 -27.78 -7.14 -0.50
N TYR A 367 -28.48 -6.66 0.52
CA TYR A 367 -29.56 -7.41 1.17
C TYR A 367 -30.88 -6.66 1.10
N ASN A 368 -31.93 -7.38 0.66
CA ASN A 368 -33.31 -7.00 0.89
C ASN A 368 -33.93 -8.09 1.76
N LEU A 369 -34.25 -7.74 3.01
CA LEU A 369 -34.69 -8.67 4.04
C LEU A 369 -36.14 -8.38 4.40
N SER A 370 -36.87 -9.43 4.79
CA SER A 370 -38.17 -9.31 5.44
C SER A 370 -38.22 -10.21 6.66
N VAL A 371 -38.73 -9.68 7.77
CA VAL A 371 -38.93 -10.44 9.01
C VAL A 371 -40.31 -10.17 9.60
N GLU A 372 -41.03 -11.23 9.93
CA GLU A 372 -42.32 -11.17 10.60
C GLU A 372 -42.26 -11.99 11.89
N MET A 373 -42.70 -11.41 13.01
CA MET A 373 -42.88 -12.12 14.28
C MET A 373 -44.37 -12.36 14.55
N ASP A 374 -44.73 -13.61 14.84
CA ASP A 374 -46.09 -13.94 15.26
C ASP A 374 -46.33 -13.64 16.76
N LYS A 375 -47.52 -13.96 17.28
CA LYS A 375 -47.89 -13.69 18.68
C LYS A 375 -47.21 -14.62 19.68
N ASP A 376 -46.71 -15.76 19.21
CA ASP A 376 -46.06 -16.79 20.02
C ASP A 376 -44.54 -16.60 20.06
N GLY A 377 -44.01 -15.60 19.34
CA GLY A 377 -42.58 -15.29 19.28
C GLY A 377 -41.82 -16.06 18.20
N ASN A 378 -42.52 -16.67 17.23
CA ASN A 378 -41.87 -17.34 16.10
C ASN A 378 -41.65 -16.34 14.96
N PHE A 379 -40.55 -16.51 14.24
CA PHE A 379 -40.13 -15.61 13.18
C PHE A 379 -40.20 -16.27 11.81
N LYS A 380 -40.61 -15.49 10.81
CA LYS A 380 -40.53 -15.83 9.39
C LYS A 380 -39.64 -14.82 8.69
N GLY A 381 -38.59 -15.33 8.05
CA GLY A 381 -37.59 -14.57 7.33
C GLY A 381 -37.65 -14.82 5.82
N VAL A 382 -37.46 -13.76 5.03
CA VAL A 382 -37.13 -13.85 3.61
C VAL A 382 -35.91 -12.99 3.35
N SER A 383 -34.86 -13.59 2.80
CA SER A 383 -33.63 -12.90 2.43
C SER A 383 -33.44 -12.95 0.92
N GLU A 384 -33.49 -11.79 0.27
CA GLU A 384 -33.07 -11.60 -1.11
C GLU A 384 -31.67 -10.97 -1.14
N ILE A 385 -30.68 -11.78 -1.51
CA ILE A 385 -29.27 -11.44 -1.45
C ILE A 385 -28.74 -11.36 -2.88
N LYS A 386 -28.20 -10.21 -3.28
CA LYS A 386 -27.46 -10.09 -4.54
C LYS A 386 -25.98 -10.27 -4.22
N ALA A 387 -25.42 -11.40 -4.59
CA ALA A 387 -24.00 -11.73 -4.40
C ALA A 387 -23.21 -11.45 -5.69
N GLU A 388 -22.03 -10.83 -5.56
CA GLU A 388 -21.11 -10.50 -6.65
C GLU A 388 -19.75 -11.16 -6.43
N ASN A 389 -19.22 -11.83 -7.46
CA ASN A 389 -17.88 -12.39 -7.45
C ASN A 389 -16.87 -11.37 -7.99
N LYS A 390 -16.09 -10.75 -7.10
CA LYS A 390 -14.96 -9.87 -7.44
C LYS A 390 -13.62 -10.60 -7.51
N SER A 391 -13.58 -11.86 -7.09
CA SER A 391 -12.36 -12.66 -7.09
C SER A 391 -11.97 -13.09 -8.50
N SER A 392 -10.72 -13.54 -8.68
CA SER A 392 -10.27 -14.17 -9.93
C SER A 392 -10.70 -15.64 -10.07
N LYS A 393 -11.27 -16.23 -9.01
CA LYS A 393 -11.68 -17.63 -8.98
C LYS A 393 -13.15 -17.74 -9.36
N LYS A 394 -13.50 -18.78 -10.13
CA LYS A 394 -14.88 -19.15 -10.36
C LYS A 394 -15.46 -19.77 -9.07
N TRP A 395 -16.69 -19.41 -8.71
CA TRP A 395 -17.42 -20.02 -7.61
C TRP A 395 -18.45 -21.02 -8.14
N ASP A 396 -18.49 -22.21 -7.57
CA ASP A 396 -19.51 -23.22 -7.87
C ASP A 396 -20.60 -23.29 -6.80
N GLU A 397 -20.38 -22.64 -5.65
CA GLU A 397 -21.32 -22.50 -4.55
C GLU A 397 -21.15 -21.14 -3.86
N LEU A 398 -22.20 -20.67 -3.20
CA LEU A 398 -22.18 -19.56 -2.25
C LEU A 398 -22.22 -20.11 -0.84
N VAL A 399 -21.42 -19.53 0.06
CA VAL A 399 -21.31 -19.96 1.46
C VAL A 399 -21.79 -18.84 2.38
N PHE A 400 -22.78 -19.14 3.19
CA PHE A 400 -23.38 -18.20 4.14
C PHE A 400 -23.15 -18.68 5.58
N TYR A 401 -22.95 -17.73 6.49
CA TYR A 401 -23.24 -17.90 7.91
C TYR A 401 -24.75 -17.86 8.09
N PHE A 402 -25.30 -18.79 8.86
CA PHE A 402 -26.71 -18.83 9.25
C PHE A 402 -26.83 -19.28 10.71
N ILE A 403 -26.55 -18.33 11.60
CA ILE A 403 -26.35 -18.53 13.03
C ILE A 403 -27.55 -19.15 13.77
N PRO A 404 -28.84 -18.87 13.42
CA PRO A 404 -29.96 -19.51 14.10
C PRO A 404 -29.86 -21.04 14.16
N ASN A 405 -29.31 -21.68 13.13
CA ASN A 405 -29.22 -23.14 13.07
C ASN A 405 -28.13 -23.74 14.00
N SER A 406 -27.23 -22.93 14.56
CA SER A 406 -26.28 -23.38 15.60
C SER A 406 -26.96 -23.80 16.90
N PHE A 407 -28.10 -23.19 17.21
CA PHE A 407 -28.86 -23.44 18.44
C PHE A 407 -29.87 -24.58 18.27
N GLN A 408 -29.66 -25.46 17.29
CA GLN A 408 -30.51 -26.63 17.11
C GLN A 408 -30.58 -27.48 18.38
N ARG A 409 -31.66 -28.26 18.51
CA ARG A 409 -31.90 -29.10 19.68
C ARG A 409 -30.71 -30.04 19.95
N GLY A 410 -30.14 -29.95 21.16
CA GLY A 410 -28.96 -30.74 21.54
C GLY A 410 -27.61 -30.10 21.19
N HIS A 411 -27.56 -28.78 20.96
CA HIS A 411 -26.30 -28.04 20.82
C HIS A 411 -25.39 -28.19 22.05
N SER A 412 -24.09 -27.92 21.88
CA SER A 412 -23.08 -28.06 22.93
C SER A 412 -22.81 -26.80 23.75
N PHE A 413 -23.49 -25.68 23.48
CA PHE A 413 -23.27 -24.43 24.22
C PHE A 413 -23.72 -24.53 25.68
N GLU A 414 -22.78 -24.37 26.60
CA GLU A 414 -23.04 -24.37 28.04
C GLU A 414 -23.80 -23.12 28.47
N GLY A 415 -24.72 -23.24 29.44
CA GLY A 415 -25.48 -22.12 30.00
C GLY A 415 -26.73 -21.71 29.21
N ILE A 416 -26.92 -22.24 28.00
CA ILE A 416 -28.10 -21.98 27.17
C ILE A 416 -29.04 -23.17 27.25
N ASN A 417 -30.23 -22.94 27.82
CA ASN A 417 -31.26 -23.97 27.98
C ASN A 417 -32.31 -23.94 26.85
N GLY A 418 -32.40 -22.82 26.12
CA GLY A 418 -33.28 -22.68 24.96
C GLY A 418 -32.71 -23.31 23.70
N TYR A 419 -33.50 -23.37 22.63
CA TYR A 419 -33.05 -23.84 21.33
C TYR A 419 -33.79 -23.11 20.21
N SER A 420 -33.20 -23.12 19.00
CA SER A 420 -33.81 -22.60 17.79
C SER A 420 -34.33 -23.73 16.91
N GLU A 421 -35.60 -23.65 16.50
CA GLU A 421 -36.17 -24.50 15.46
C GLU A 421 -36.06 -23.79 14.13
N VAL A 422 -35.12 -24.20 13.28
CA VAL A 422 -34.89 -23.61 11.96
C VAL A 422 -35.48 -24.48 10.87
N LYS A 423 -36.22 -23.85 9.95
CA LYS A 423 -36.77 -24.52 8.76
C LYS A 423 -36.53 -23.68 7.51
N ILE A 424 -35.65 -24.16 6.62
CA ILE A 424 -35.53 -23.60 5.27
C ILE A 424 -36.71 -24.06 4.43
N ASN A 425 -37.53 -23.12 3.97
CA ASN A 425 -38.75 -23.40 3.20
C ASN A 425 -38.47 -23.50 1.70
N GLU A 426 -37.79 -22.49 1.14
CA GLU A 426 -37.48 -22.42 -0.28
C GLU A 426 -36.18 -21.65 -0.53
N VAL A 427 -35.37 -22.14 -1.47
CA VAL A 427 -34.16 -21.44 -1.94
C VAL A 427 -34.13 -21.39 -3.45
N GLU A 428 -33.96 -20.19 -3.99
CA GLU A 428 -33.86 -19.92 -5.42
C GLU A 428 -32.57 -19.16 -5.74
N VAL A 429 -31.94 -19.50 -6.86
CA VAL A 429 -30.87 -18.73 -7.49
C VAL A 429 -31.37 -18.27 -8.86
N ASP A 430 -31.40 -16.96 -9.07
CA ASP A 430 -31.87 -16.32 -10.30
C ASP A 430 -33.28 -16.80 -10.73
N GLY A 431 -34.18 -16.95 -9.75
CA GLY A 431 -35.57 -17.37 -9.92
C GLY A 431 -35.76 -18.87 -10.22
N LYS A 432 -34.75 -19.70 -9.98
CA LYS A 432 -34.82 -21.15 -10.13
C LYS A 432 -34.46 -21.83 -8.82
N LYS A 433 -35.23 -22.85 -8.44
CA LYS A 433 -34.94 -23.69 -7.27
C LYS A 433 -33.48 -24.18 -7.28
N ALA A 434 -32.78 -23.98 -6.17
CA ALA A 434 -31.39 -24.36 -5.99
C ALA A 434 -31.25 -25.51 -4.98
N GLU A 435 -30.17 -26.28 -5.10
CA GLU A 435 -29.80 -27.28 -4.12
C GLU A 435 -29.04 -26.59 -2.98
N VAL A 436 -29.37 -26.96 -1.74
CA VAL A 436 -28.80 -26.38 -0.53
C VAL A 436 -28.36 -27.45 0.45
N GLU A 437 -27.30 -27.14 1.18
CA GLU A 437 -26.80 -27.92 2.30
C GLU A 437 -26.69 -26.99 3.51
N LEU A 438 -27.42 -27.30 4.58
CA LEU A 438 -27.32 -26.60 5.86
C LEU A 438 -26.73 -27.56 6.88
N LYS A 439 -25.56 -27.22 7.41
CA LYS A 439 -24.87 -27.98 8.45
C LYS A 439 -24.35 -27.01 9.51
N ASN A 440 -24.82 -27.15 10.75
CA ASN A 440 -24.60 -26.17 11.82
C ASN A 440 -24.96 -24.76 11.32
N ASP A 441 -24.09 -23.77 11.46
CA ASP A 441 -24.28 -22.42 10.93
C ASP A 441 -23.88 -22.26 9.46
N THR A 442 -23.43 -23.30 8.76
CA THR A 442 -22.94 -23.16 7.39
C THR A 442 -24.04 -23.53 6.40
N LEU A 443 -24.56 -22.53 5.70
CA LEU A 443 -25.52 -22.70 4.61
C LEU A 443 -24.80 -22.57 3.26
N LYS A 444 -24.75 -23.66 2.51
CA LYS A 444 -24.20 -23.70 1.15
C LYS A 444 -25.32 -23.71 0.13
N VAL A 445 -25.21 -22.86 -0.89
CA VAL A 445 -26.16 -22.79 -2.01
C VAL A 445 -25.41 -23.08 -3.31
N LYS A 446 -25.76 -24.16 -4.00
CA LYS A 446 -25.07 -24.56 -5.25
C LYS A 446 -25.45 -23.65 -6.42
N LEU A 447 -24.44 -23.25 -7.20
CA LEU A 447 -24.60 -22.45 -8.41
C LEU A 447 -24.54 -23.37 -9.64
N LYS A 448 -25.68 -23.64 -10.28
CA LYS A 448 -25.78 -24.60 -11.41
C LYS A 448 -24.81 -24.33 -12.58
N ASN A 449 -24.56 -23.05 -12.89
CA ASN A 449 -23.63 -22.65 -13.94
C ASN A 449 -22.27 -22.16 -13.38
N GLY A 450 -22.16 -22.07 -12.05
CA GLY A 450 -21.13 -21.31 -11.34
C GLY A 450 -21.15 -19.81 -11.67
N MET A 451 -20.29 -19.05 -11.01
CA MET A 451 -20.18 -17.60 -11.14
C MET A 451 -18.70 -17.19 -11.31
N ASN A 452 -18.38 -16.62 -12.46
CA ASN A 452 -17.04 -16.10 -12.78
C ASN A 452 -16.83 -14.68 -12.21
N SER A 453 -15.59 -14.19 -12.26
CA SER A 453 -15.23 -12.82 -11.89
C SER A 453 -16.10 -11.77 -12.60
N GLY A 454 -16.56 -10.76 -11.86
CA GLY A 454 -17.45 -9.69 -12.30
C GLY A 454 -18.93 -10.09 -12.46
N GLN A 455 -19.31 -11.35 -12.24
CA GLN A 455 -20.70 -11.78 -12.33
C GLN A 455 -21.43 -11.61 -10.99
N SER A 456 -22.76 -11.48 -11.05
CA SER A 456 -23.63 -11.47 -9.88
C SER A 456 -24.80 -12.43 -10.05
N SER A 457 -25.29 -12.98 -8.94
CA SER A 457 -26.51 -13.78 -8.87
C SER A 457 -27.40 -13.30 -7.73
N LYS A 458 -28.72 -13.42 -7.93
CA LYS A 458 -29.73 -13.14 -6.91
C LYS A 458 -30.12 -14.45 -6.23
N VAL A 459 -29.89 -14.54 -4.93
CA VAL A 459 -30.29 -15.67 -4.08
C VAL A 459 -31.48 -15.25 -3.25
N LYS A 460 -32.56 -16.02 -3.28
CA LYS A 460 -33.72 -15.83 -2.41
C LYS A 460 -33.83 -17.03 -1.48
N ILE A 461 -33.91 -16.77 -0.17
CA ILE A 461 -34.00 -17.80 0.87
C ILE A 461 -35.20 -17.45 1.75
N SER A 462 -36.17 -18.35 1.87
CA SER A 462 -37.27 -18.23 2.85
C SER A 462 -37.08 -19.25 3.96
N TYR A 463 -37.27 -18.82 5.19
CA TYR A 463 -36.97 -19.63 6.37
C TYR A 463 -37.81 -19.20 7.57
N ASP A 464 -38.15 -20.17 8.42
CA ASP A 464 -38.78 -19.94 9.70
C ASP A 464 -37.77 -20.25 10.81
N PHE A 465 -37.80 -19.50 11.92
CA PHE A 465 -36.93 -19.75 13.05
C PHE A 465 -37.57 -19.34 14.39
N THR A 466 -37.14 -19.97 15.47
CA THR A 466 -37.36 -19.50 16.85
C THR A 466 -36.06 -18.97 17.43
N VAL A 467 -36.14 -18.21 18.52
CA VAL A 467 -34.97 -17.63 19.20
C VAL A 467 -34.73 -18.40 20.50
N PRO A 468 -33.49 -18.85 20.79
CA PRO A 468 -33.20 -19.58 22.02
C PRO A 468 -33.24 -18.65 23.23
N GLU A 469 -33.77 -19.14 24.35
CA GLU A 469 -33.66 -18.45 25.65
C GLU A 469 -32.23 -18.55 26.21
N GLY A 470 -31.66 -17.41 26.61
CA GLY A 470 -30.38 -17.34 27.33
C GLY A 470 -29.12 -17.29 26.46
N GLY A 471 -29.25 -17.16 25.14
CA GLY A 471 -28.10 -16.86 24.27
C GLY A 471 -27.46 -15.51 24.59
N HIS A 472 -26.24 -15.27 24.13
CA HIS A 472 -25.54 -14.01 24.38
C HIS A 472 -25.84 -12.93 23.34
N ARG A 473 -26.01 -13.31 22.06
CA ARG A 473 -26.22 -12.39 20.93
C ARG A 473 -27.54 -12.62 20.21
N PHE A 474 -27.77 -13.86 19.80
CA PHE A 474 -29.03 -14.33 19.25
C PHE A 474 -29.84 -14.96 20.39
N SER A 475 -30.74 -14.18 20.99
CA SER A 475 -31.30 -14.52 22.31
C SER A 475 -32.70 -14.00 22.55
N GLN A 476 -33.47 -14.78 23.30
CA GLN A 476 -34.71 -14.37 23.91
C GLN A 476 -34.51 -14.20 25.41
N TYR A 477 -35.01 -13.08 25.93
CA TYR A 477 -35.15 -12.87 27.36
C TYR A 477 -36.56 -12.37 27.67
N LYS A 478 -37.35 -13.17 28.41
CA LYS A 478 -38.78 -12.91 28.65
C LYS A 478 -39.52 -12.65 27.31
N GLU A 479 -40.12 -11.47 27.15
CA GLU A 479 -40.81 -11.01 25.94
C GLU A 479 -39.92 -10.06 25.11
N HIS A 480 -38.60 -10.25 25.11
CA HIS A 480 -37.66 -9.44 24.33
C HIS A 480 -36.78 -10.36 23.50
N TYR A 481 -36.57 -9.98 22.23
CA TYR A 481 -35.85 -10.80 21.25
C TYR A 481 -34.72 -9.99 20.64
N TYR A 482 -33.53 -10.57 20.62
CA TYR A 482 -32.30 -9.98 20.14
C TYR A 482 -31.83 -10.79 18.94
N LEU A 483 -31.98 -10.20 17.77
CA LEU A 483 -31.72 -10.85 16.50
C LEU A 483 -30.36 -10.38 15.97
N ALA A 484 -29.30 -10.86 16.59
CA ALA A 484 -27.95 -10.77 16.02
C ALA A 484 -27.79 -11.88 14.97
N GLN A 485 -27.20 -11.54 13.80
CA GLN A 485 -26.87 -12.51 12.73
C GLN A 485 -28.02 -13.47 12.33
N TRP A 486 -29.28 -13.00 12.40
CA TRP A 486 -30.50 -13.82 12.24
C TRP A 486 -30.81 -14.25 10.79
N TYR A 487 -30.10 -13.70 9.81
CA TYR A 487 -30.29 -13.94 8.39
C TYR A 487 -29.07 -14.63 7.77
N PRO A 488 -29.20 -15.30 6.61
CA PRO A 488 -28.05 -15.83 5.89
C PRO A 488 -27.09 -14.71 5.45
N MET A 489 -25.88 -14.68 6.00
CA MET A 489 -24.87 -13.65 5.74
C MET A 489 -23.77 -14.22 4.85
N LEU A 490 -23.49 -13.59 3.71
CA LEU A 490 -22.46 -14.08 2.78
C LEU A 490 -21.08 -13.97 3.45
N ALA A 491 -20.38 -15.09 3.57
CA ALA A 491 -19.01 -15.11 4.07
C ALA A 491 -18.06 -14.36 3.12
N THR A 492 -17.00 -13.74 3.61
CA THR A 492 -16.02 -13.10 2.72
C THR A 492 -15.24 -14.13 1.91
N PHE A 493 -14.74 -13.75 0.72
CA PHE A 493 -13.89 -14.61 -0.11
C PHE A 493 -12.49 -14.03 -0.24
N GLN A 494 -11.54 -14.57 0.53
CA GLN A 494 -10.19 -14.03 0.67
C GLN A 494 -9.14 -15.14 0.50
N LYS A 495 -7.95 -14.79 0.01
CA LYS A 495 -6.84 -15.73 -0.21
C LYS A 495 -7.25 -16.99 -1.01
N GLY A 496 -8.22 -16.83 -1.94
CA GLY A 496 -8.71 -17.90 -2.82
C GLY A 496 -9.69 -18.91 -2.20
N LYS A 497 -10.22 -18.64 -1.00
CA LYS A 497 -11.19 -19.49 -0.29
C LYS A 497 -12.28 -18.66 0.40
N TRP A 498 -13.40 -19.30 0.74
CA TRP A 498 -14.39 -18.71 1.64
C TRP A 498 -13.82 -18.62 3.05
N ASN A 499 -13.91 -17.44 3.67
CA ASN A 499 -13.53 -17.20 5.04
C ASN A 499 -14.72 -17.51 5.97
N LYS A 500 -14.89 -18.80 6.24
CA LYS A 500 -16.00 -19.35 7.04
C LYS A 500 -15.44 -20.16 8.21
N HIS A 501 -15.68 -19.67 9.42
CA HIS A 501 -15.38 -20.37 10.68
C HIS A 501 -16.66 -20.85 11.34
N ASP A 502 -16.59 -21.90 12.16
CA ASP A 502 -17.76 -22.38 12.90
C ASP A 502 -18.19 -21.34 13.93
N TYR A 503 -19.50 -21.17 14.10
CA TYR A 503 -20.05 -20.32 15.15
C TYR A 503 -19.65 -20.81 16.54
N MET A 504 -19.12 -19.90 17.35
CA MET A 504 -18.84 -20.15 18.77
C MET A 504 -19.65 -19.17 19.60
N GLU A 505 -20.45 -19.72 20.51
CA GLU A 505 -21.29 -18.90 21.40
C GLU A 505 -20.44 -17.97 22.26
N GLY A 506 -20.84 -16.69 22.32
CA GLY A 506 -20.12 -15.66 23.07
C GLY A 506 -18.84 -15.13 22.40
N MET A 507 -18.55 -15.53 21.17
CA MET A 507 -17.34 -15.13 20.42
C MET A 507 -17.67 -14.61 19.02
N GLU A 508 -16.95 -13.59 18.54
CA GLU A 508 -17.07 -13.07 17.16
C GLU A 508 -16.35 -13.98 16.16
N THR A 509 -17.04 -15.00 15.64
CA THR A 509 -16.46 -15.92 14.65
C THR A 509 -17.01 -15.74 13.23
N TYR A 510 -17.84 -14.74 13.01
CA TYR A 510 -18.36 -14.40 11.68
C TYR A 510 -17.57 -13.28 11.03
N HIS A 511 -17.47 -13.35 9.70
CA HIS A 511 -16.72 -12.37 8.93
C HIS A 511 -17.45 -12.03 7.62
N THR A 512 -17.94 -10.79 7.54
CA THR A 512 -18.78 -10.26 6.46
C THR A 512 -18.22 -8.94 5.91
N ASP A 513 -18.57 -8.63 4.65
CA ASP A 513 -18.22 -7.37 3.99
C ASP A 513 -19.23 -6.26 4.28
N PHE A 514 -18.82 -5.01 4.11
CA PHE A 514 -19.74 -3.86 4.14
C PHE A 514 -20.84 -4.01 3.08
N SER A 515 -22.08 -3.88 3.51
CA SER A 515 -23.26 -4.14 2.70
C SER A 515 -24.36 -3.10 2.91
N ASP A 516 -25.20 -2.95 1.89
CA ASP A 516 -26.42 -2.14 1.96
C ASP A 516 -27.61 -3.04 2.32
N PHE A 517 -28.49 -2.54 3.19
CA PHE A 517 -29.65 -3.25 3.71
C PHE A 517 -30.94 -2.45 3.52
N GLU A 518 -31.97 -3.15 3.05
CA GLU A 518 -33.36 -2.72 3.13
C GLU A 518 -34.14 -3.82 3.85
N VAL A 519 -34.70 -3.53 5.03
CA VAL A 519 -35.35 -4.52 5.89
C VAL A 519 -36.80 -4.15 6.12
N SER A 520 -37.73 -5.01 5.70
CA SER A 520 -39.16 -4.86 5.99
C SER A 520 -39.53 -5.68 7.21
N TYR A 521 -40.07 -5.05 8.25
CA TYR A 521 -40.42 -5.74 9.49
C TYR A 521 -41.92 -5.67 9.79
N SER A 522 -42.43 -6.67 10.50
CA SER A 522 -43.79 -6.71 11.07
C SER A 522 -43.78 -7.50 12.37
N VAL A 523 -44.14 -6.86 13.47
CA VAL A 523 -44.21 -7.44 14.83
C VAL A 523 -45.60 -7.23 15.43
N PRO A 524 -46.02 -8.00 16.45
CA PRO A 524 -47.32 -7.80 17.10
C PRO A 524 -47.43 -6.42 17.74
N LYS A 525 -48.67 -5.91 17.84
CA LYS A 525 -48.94 -4.63 18.51
C LYS A 525 -48.45 -4.67 19.96
N GLY A 526 -47.81 -3.59 20.40
CA GLY A 526 -47.23 -3.46 21.74
C GLY A 526 -45.71 -3.66 21.78
N TYR A 527 -45.14 -4.29 20.75
CA TYR A 527 -43.71 -4.36 20.55
C TYR A 527 -43.19 -3.15 19.77
N SER A 528 -41.91 -2.87 19.96
CA SER A 528 -41.11 -1.88 19.24
C SER A 528 -39.89 -2.55 18.62
N VAL A 529 -39.38 -1.98 17.53
CA VAL A 529 -38.13 -2.39 16.91
C VAL A 529 -37.05 -1.33 17.15
N ILE A 530 -35.85 -1.80 17.48
CA ILE A 530 -34.60 -1.02 17.54
C ILE A 530 -33.63 -1.68 16.57
N SER A 531 -33.03 -0.94 15.63
CA SER A 531 -32.23 -1.55 14.56
C SER A 531 -31.02 -0.73 14.10
N THR A 532 -30.12 -1.37 13.35
CA THR A 532 -28.95 -0.76 12.70
C THR A 532 -29.27 0.38 11.71
N ALA A 533 -30.55 0.66 11.44
CA ALA A 533 -30.95 1.68 10.49
C ALA A 533 -30.52 3.10 10.88
N ASP A 534 -30.21 3.92 9.87
CA ASP A 534 -29.91 5.35 10.09
C ASP A 534 -31.10 6.12 10.69
N GLU A 535 -32.32 5.64 10.41
CA GLU A 535 -33.57 6.23 10.86
C GLU A 535 -34.54 5.10 11.22
N ASP A 536 -34.69 4.86 12.51
CA ASP A 536 -35.66 3.90 13.03
C ASP A 536 -37.07 4.49 13.11
N PRO A 537 -38.10 3.63 13.14
CA PRO A 537 -39.48 4.05 13.33
C PRO A 537 -39.69 4.68 14.72
N ALA A 538 -40.80 5.39 14.87
CA ALA A 538 -41.25 5.85 16.19
C ALA A 538 -41.50 4.65 17.11
N TYR A 539 -41.22 4.81 18.41
CA TYR A 539 -41.42 3.76 19.39
C TYR A 539 -42.89 3.27 19.40
N ARG A 540 -43.09 1.95 19.43
CA ARG A 540 -44.37 1.22 19.30
C ARG A 540 -44.98 1.15 17.89
N GLU A 541 -44.32 1.68 16.87
CA GLU A 541 -44.63 1.32 15.50
C GLU A 541 -44.21 -0.13 15.26
N ASN A 542 -45.16 -0.93 14.77
CA ASN A 542 -45.02 -2.39 14.75
C ASN A 542 -44.85 -2.95 13.32
N LYS A 543 -44.73 -2.08 12.31
CA LYS A 543 -44.43 -2.47 10.93
C LYS A 543 -43.79 -1.33 10.16
N GLY A 544 -42.89 -1.63 9.23
CA GLY A 544 -42.26 -0.61 8.40
C GLY A 544 -41.10 -1.13 7.56
N THR A 545 -40.32 -0.19 7.03
CA THR A 545 -39.09 -0.46 6.27
C THR A 545 -37.94 0.31 6.90
N LEU A 546 -36.82 -0.36 7.05
CA LEU A 546 -35.58 0.11 7.66
C LEU A 546 -34.47 0.10 6.60
N LYS A 547 -33.53 1.03 6.67
CA LYS A 547 -32.42 1.15 5.72
C LYS A 547 -31.11 1.45 6.42
N ALA A 548 -30.07 0.73 6.04
CA ALA A 548 -28.69 0.98 6.45
C ALA A 548 -27.77 0.82 5.23
N LYS A 549 -26.70 1.61 5.17
CA LYS A 549 -25.73 1.57 4.08
C LYS A 549 -24.33 1.37 4.61
N ASN A 550 -23.52 0.63 3.86
CA ASN A 550 -22.13 0.34 4.20
C ASN A 550 -21.95 -0.14 5.66
N VAL A 551 -22.79 -1.07 6.13
CA VAL A 551 -22.66 -1.69 7.46
C VAL A 551 -22.26 -3.16 7.32
N ARG A 552 -21.58 -3.72 8.32
CA ARG A 552 -21.08 -5.11 8.29
C ARG A 552 -22.17 -6.14 8.53
N GLU A 553 -23.16 -5.77 9.33
CA GLU A 553 -24.30 -6.61 9.69
C GLU A 553 -25.52 -5.75 10.02
N PHE A 554 -26.69 -6.40 10.08
CA PHE A 554 -27.94 -5.74 10.45
C PHE A 554 -28.52 -6.38 11.72
N PHE A 555 -28.39 -5.67 12.84
CA PHE A 555 -28.97 -6.08 14.11
C PHE A 555 -30.41 -5.57 14.25
N LEU A 556 -31.25 -6.37 14.91
CA LEU A 556 -32.63 -6.01 15.21
C LEU A 556 -33.02 -6.52 16.60
N ALA A 557 -33.50 -5.62 17.46
CA ALA A 557 -34.12 -5.99 18.73
C ALA A 557 -35.64 -5.74 18.67
N VAL A 558 -36.41 -6.71 19.15
CA VAL A 558 -37.87 -6.61 19.32
C VAL A 558 -38.15 -6.54 20.81
N VAL A 559 -38.51 -5.37 21.30
CA VAL A 559 -38.63 -5.06 22.72
C VAL A 559 -40.03 -4.58 23.09
N LYS A 560 -40.34 -4.61 24.38
CA LYS A 560 -41.64 -4.19 24.90
C LYS A 560 -41.49 -3.47 26.24
N ASP A 561 -42.19 -2.35 26.39
CA ASP A 561 -42.26 -1.57 27.64
C ASP A 561 -40.91 -1.07 28.20
N PHE A 562 -39.94 -0.80 27.33
CA PHE A 562 -38.70 -0.08 27.67
C PHE A 562 -38.98 1.41 27.88
N ALA A 563 -38.25 2.01 28.82
CA ALA A 563 -38.14 3.46 28.95
C ALA A 563 -37.23 4.01 27.85
N VAL A 564 -37.64 5.12 27.25
CA VAL A 564 -36.94 5.75 26.13
C VAL A 564 -36.49 7.16 26.51
N ARG A 565 -35.22 7.46 26.27
CA ARG A 565 -34.63 8.79 26.42
C ARG A 565 -33.96 9.17 25.11
N GLU A 566 -34.03 10.44 24.72
CA GLU A 566 -33.43 10.91 23.47
C GLU A 566 -32.61 12.18 23.73
N THR A 567 -31.49 12.32 23.01
CA THR A 567 -30.67 13.52 22.95
C THR A 567 -30.04 13.64 21.56
N GLU A 568 -29.27 14.68 21.33
CA GLU A 568 -28.55 14.91 20.08
C GLU A 568 -27.12 15.37 20.38
N SER A 569 -26.18 14.90 19.56
CA SER A 569 -24.79 15.37 19.55
C SER A 569 -24.32 15.61 18.12
N ASP A 570 -23.94 16.85 17.81
CA ASP A 570 -23.26 17.22 16.56
C ASP A 570 -23.99 16.70 15.29
N GLY A 571 -25.33 16.72 15.28
CA GLY A 571 -26.15 16.26 14.16
C GLY A 571 -26.51 14.77 14.16
N VAL A 572 -26.08 14.01 15.18
CA VAL A 572 -26.43 12.60 15.38
C VAL A 572 -27.49 12.48 16.48
N LYS A 573 -28.61 11.80 16.17
CA LYS A 573 -29.65 11.48 17.16
C LYS A 573 -29.18 10.33 18.04
N ILE A 574 -29.26 10.48 19.35
CA ILE A 574 -28.91 9.44 20.31
C ILE A 574 -30.17 9.02 21.06
N ARG A 575 -30.49 7.72 21.07
CA ARG A 575 -31.63 7.19 21.84
C ARG A 575 -31.16 6.12 22.80
N LEU A 576 -31.69 6.15 24.01
CA LEU A 576 -31.41 5.15 25.04
C LEU A 576 -32.70 4.42 25.39
N PHE A 577 -32.66 3.11 25.25
CA PHE A 577 -33.71 2.17 25.58
C PHE A 577 -33.28 1.38 26.80
N SER A 578 -34.04 1.46 27.88
CA SER A 578 -33.68 0.85 29.15
C SER A 578 -34.86 0.09 29.72
N ARG A 579 -34.59 -1.06 30.31
CA ARG A 579 -35.49 -1.55 31.35
C ARG A 579 -35.28 -0.74 32.62
N GLU A 580 -36.29 -0.71 33.47
CA GLU A 580 -36.28 0.09 34.71
C GLU A 580 -36.16 -0.81 35.97
N ASP A 581 -35.76 -2.08 35.79
CA ASP A 581 -35.54 -3.05 36.88
C ASP A 581 -34.06 -3.21 37.28
N HIS A 582 -33.26 -2.16 37.08
CA HIS A 582 -31.88 -2.04 37.54
C HIS A 582 -31.64 -0.69 38.24
N ASN A 583 -30.49 -0.53 38.89
CA ASN A 583 -30.16 0.66 39.67
C ASN A 583 -29.39 1.76 38.90
N LYS A 584 -29.11 1.57 37.61
CA LYS A 584 -28.40 2.55 36.77
C LYS A 584 -29.29 3.71 36.36
N ASP A 585 -28.73 4.92 36.37
CA ASP A 585 -29.42 6.15 35.98
C ASP A 585 -29.35 6.34 34.45
N GLY A 586 -30.48 6.12 33.76
CA GLY A 586 -30.57 6.30 32.32
C GLY A 586 -30.29 7.72 31.83
N THR A 587 -30.42 8.74 32.68
CA THR A 587 -30.07 10.13 32.34
C THR A 587 -28.56 10.31 32.32
N GLN A 588 -27.84 9.74 33.29
CA GLN A 588 -26.38 9.79 33.30
C GLN A 588 -25.79 8.94 32.17
N ALA A 589 -26.40 7.79 31.87
CA ALA A 589 -25.97 6.92 30.79
C ALA A 589 -26.07 7.61 29.41
N ILE A 590 -27.20 8.25 29.10
CA ILE A 590 -27.37 8.93 27.80
C ILE A 590 -26.48 10.17 27.68
N GLU A 591 -26.24 10.90 28.78
CA GLU A 591 -25.31 12.03 28.78
C GLU A 591 -23.85 11.58 28.63
N LEU A 592 -23.48 10.43 29.20
CA LEU A 592 -22.16 9.83 28.98
C LEU A 592 -21.99 9.43 27.51
N ALA A 593 -22.97 8.74 26.93
CA ALA A 593 -22.95 8.36 25.52
C ALA A 593 -22.81 9.59 24.60
N LYS A 594 -23.56 10.65 24.88
CA LYS A 594 -23.46 11.95 24.18
C LYS A 594 -22.05 12.53 24.23
N LYS A 595 -21.45 12.58 25.42
CA LYS A 595 -20.09 13.11 25.59
C LYS A 595 -19.06 12.25 24.85
N ALA A 596 -19.18 10.93 24.94
CA ALA A 596 -18.28 9.98 24.26
C ALA A 596 -18.36 10.16 22.73
N LEU A 597 -19.56 10.17 22.17
CA LEU A 597 -19.75 10.37 20.74
C LEU A 597 -19.22 11.74 20.28
N SER A 598 -19.53 12.82 21.01
CA SER A 598 -19.00 14.16 20.68
C SER A 598 -17.46 14.20 20.72
N PHE A 599 -16.86 13.52 21.71
CA PHE A 599 -15.41 13.42 21.82
C PHE A 599 -14.79 12.70 20.63
N TYR A 600 -15.33 11.55 20.21
CA TYR A 600 -14.82 10.81 19.06
C TYR A 600 -15.05 11.56 17.74
N GLN A 601 -16.21 12.19 17.55
CA GLN A 601 -16.48 13.02 16.38
C GLN A 601 -15.47 14.15 16.22
N LYS A 602 -15.11 14.80 17.33
CA LYS A 602 -14.17 15.92 17.34
C LYS A 602 -12.71 15.49 17.10
N ASN A 603 -12.30 14.33 17.63
CA ASN A 603 -10.88 13.98 17.71
C ASN A 603 -10.45 12.83 16.78
N ILE A 604 -11.39 12.02 16.27
CA ILE A 604 -11.09 10.88 15.39
C ILE A 604 -11.65 11.14 13.99
N GLY A 605 -12.94 11.38 13.86
CA GLY A 605 -13.58 11.68 12.58
C GLY A 605 -15.11 11.67 12.67
N GLU A 606 -15.80 12.04 11.60
CA GLU A 606 -17.27 12.06 11.56
C GLU A 606 -17.85 10.66 11.80
N TYR A 607 -18.91 10.59 12.60
CA TYR A 607 -19.67 9.36 12.83
C TYR A 607 -20.48 9.03 11.56
N PRO A 608 -20.46 7.78 11.07
CA PRO A 608 -21.00 7.41 9.75
C PRO A 608 -22.52 7.41 9.65
N HIS A 609 -23.24 7.32 10.78
CA HIS A 609 -24.69 7.15 10.83
C HIS A 609 -25.41 8.40 11.33
N LYS A 610 -26.71 8.51 11.06
CA LYS A 610 -27.53 9.61 11.58
C LYS A 610 -28.04 9.37 13.00
N GLN A 611 -27.99 8.12 13.45
CA GLN A 611 -28.53 7.69 14.73
C GLN A 611 -27.54 6.73 15.42
N LEU A 612 -27.53 6.80 16.75
CA LEU A 612 -26.88 5.83 17.63
C LEU A 612 -27.87 5.43 18.73
N ASP A 613 -28.14 4.14 18.84
CA ASP A 613 -29.00 3.63 19.91
C ASP A 613 -28.19 2.91 20.99
N ILE A 614 -28.59 3.12 22.24
CA ILE A 614 -28.05 2.44 23.41
C ILE A 614 -29.15 1.58 24.01
N VAL A 615 -28.91 0.28 24.15
CA VAL A 615 -29.83 -0.66 24.77
C VAL A 615 -29.27 -1.16 26.09
N LEU A 616 -29.91 -0.79 27.20
CA LEU A 616 -29.57 -1.26 28.54
C LEU A 616 -30.45 -2.46 28.92
N ASP A 617 -29.93 -3.67 28.71
CA ASP A 617 -30.57 -4.92 29.10
C ASP A 617 -29.54 -6.03 29.41
N CYS A 618 -30.01 -7.23 29.76
CA CYS A 618 -29.29 -8.37 30.30
C CYS A 618 -28.36 -9.14 29.33
N ASN A 619 -28.23 -8.72 28.07
CA ASN A 619 -27.30 -9.35 27.12
C ASN A 619 -25.84 -8.96 27.41
N LEU A 620 -24.91 -9.59 26.70
CA LEU A 620 -23.53 -9.11 26.64
C LEU A 620 -23.46 -7.68 26.12
N ASN A 621 -22.39 -6.96 26.46
CA ASN A 621 -22.09 -5.73 25.77
C ASN A 621 -21.68 -6.05 24.34
N MET A 622 -22.21 -5.29 23.38
CA MET A 622 -22.01 -5.53 21.94
C MET A 622 -22.15 -4.22 21.16
N GLU A 623 -21.49 -4.16 20.01
CA GLU A 623 -21.09 -2.99 19.26
C GLU A 623 -21.66 -2.92 17.83
N TYR A 624 -22.84 -3.50 17.60
CA TYR A 624 -23.47 -3.53 16.28
C TYR A 624 -23.48 -2.15 15.60
N PRO A 625 -23.35 -2.06 14.27
CA PRO A 625 -23.39 -0.76 13.60
C PRO A 625 -24.69 -0.01 13.94
N GLY A 626 -24.55 1.22 14.42
CA GLY A 626 -25.67 2.07 14.85
C GLY A 626 -26.26 1.74 16.23
N ILE A 627 -25.86 0.63 16.86
CA ILE A 627 -26.45 0.15 18.13
C ILE A 627 -25.38 -0.40 19.06
N VAL A 628 -25.36 0.13 20.28
CA VAL A 628 -24.59 -0.46 21.37
C VAL A 628 -25.53 -1.08 22.41
N THR A 629 -25.23 -2.29 22.83
CA THR A 629 -25.91 -2.94 23.96
C THR A 629 -24.97 -2.96 25.15
N VAL A 630 -25.48 -2.68 26.35
CA VAL A 630 -24.66 -2.63 27.56
C VAL A 630 -25.44 -3.25 28.72
N ASN A 631 -24.79 -4.11 29.50
CA ASN A 631 -25.39 -4.75 30.65
C ASN A 631 -25.46 -3.80 31.87
N PRO A 632 -26.65 -3.32 32.28
CA PRO A 632 -26.78 -2.39 33.40
C PRO A 632 -26.74 -3.09 34.77
N TYR A 633 -26.78 -4.42 34.83
CA TYR A 633 -26.81 -5.18 36.08
C TYR A 633 -25.43 -5.40 36.69
N ILE A 634 -24.37 -4.92 36.03
CA ILE A 634 -23.01 -4.96 36.59
C ILE A 634 -22.92 -4.06 37.83
N GLU A 635 -22.47 -4.64 38.95
CA GLU A 635 -22.43 -3.96 40.25
C GLU A 635 -21.53 -2.72 40.23
N GLN A 636 -20.39 -2.84 39.55
CA GLN A 636 -19.32 -1.86 39.57
C GLN A 636 -19.60 -0.75 38.54
N GLU A 637 -19.88 0.45 39.04
CA GLU A 637 -20.24 1.62 38.23
C GLU A 637 -19.17 2.00 37.21
N GLN A 638 -17.89 1.81 37.56
CA GLN A 638 -16.77 2.08 36.67
C GLN A 638 -16.83 1.23 35.40
N TYR A 639 -17.11 -0.08 35.51
CA TYR A 639 -17.21 -0.96 34.34
C TYR A 639 -18.46 -0.66 33.51
N PHE A 640 -19.58 -0.32 34.14
CA PHE A 640 -20.79 0.11 33.41
C PHE A 640 -20.50 1.31 32.51
N ARG A 641 -19.85 2.34 33.08
CA ARG A 641 -19.47 3.55 32.35
C ARG A 641 -18.42 3.25 31.28
N TYR A 642 -17.44 2.40 31.60
CA TYR A 642 -16.40 1.98 30.65
C TYR A 642 -17.01 1.30 29.43
N ASN A 643 -17.92 0.34 29.64
CA ASN A 643 -18.56 -0.40 28.56
C ASN A 643 -19.36 0.52 27.63
N ILE A 644 -20.13 1.49 28.16
CA ILE A 644 -20.83 2.47 27.30
C ILE A 644 -19.86 3.18 26.36
N VAL A 645 -18.71 3.61 26.87
CA VAL A 645 -17.71 4.33 26.06
C VAL A 645 -17.04 3.37 25.07
N HIS A 646 -16.71 2.15 25.49
CA HIS A 646 -16.08 1.10 24.69
C HIS A 646 -16.93 0.68 23.49
N GLU A 647 -18.20 0.36 23.72
CA GLU A 647 -19.10 -0.02 22.62
C GLU A 647 -19.30 1.14 21.62
N ILE A 648 -19.24 2.39 22.08
CA ILE A 648 -19.32 3.57 21.19
C ILE A 648 -18.02 3.75 20.40
N ALA A 649 -16.86 3.44 20.99
CA ALA A 649 -15.58 3.46 20.27
C ALA A 649 -15.58 2.47 19.10
N HIS A 650 -16.22 1.32 19.26
CA HIS A 650 -16.34 0.32 18.20
C HIS A 650 -17.13 0.80 16.97
N GLN A 651 -17.98 1.82 17.11
CA GLN A 651 -18.64 2.42 15.95
C GLN A 651 -17.64 3.00 14.94
N TYR A 652 -16.42 3.31 15.37
CA TYR A 652 -15.29 3.70 14.53
C TYR A 652 -14.39 2.49 14.19
N PHE A 653 -14.03 1.69 15.20
CA PHE A 653 -13.12 0.54 15.08
C PHE A 653 -13.93 -0.75 15.27
N TYR A 654 -14.38 -1.34 14.16
CA TYR A 654 -15.34 -2.44 13.96
C TYR A 654 -16.38 -1.97 12.93
N GLY A 655 -17.11 -0.92 13.28
CA GLY A 655 -18.24 -0.40 12.51
C GLY A 655 -17.84 0.25 11.19
N VAL A 656 -16.65 0.86 11.11
CA VAL A 656 -16.16 1.57 9.92
C VAL A 656 -14.79 1.07 9.48
N VAL A 657 -13.85 0.90 10.41
CA VAL A 657 -12.60 0.18 10.17
C VAL A 657 -12.80 -1.27 10.58
N ALA A 658 -12.86 -2.18 9.61
CA ALA A 658 -13.13 -3.58 9.88
C ALA A 658 -11.84 -4.37 10.16
N SER A 659 -11.97 -5.48 10.86
CA SER A 659 -10.98 -6.55 10.97
C SER A 659 -11.68 -7.90 10.77
N ASP A 660 -10.90 -8.98 10.66
CA ASP A 660 -11.43 -10.34 10.80
C ASP A 660 -11.55 -10.64 12.31
N PRO A 661 -12.75 -10.72 12.91
CA PRO A 661 -12.86 -10.82 14.36
C PRO A 661 -12.29 -12.12 14.93
N TYR A 662 -12.22 -13.18 14.12
CA TYR A 662 -11.68 -14.47 14.55
C TYR A 662 -10.15 -14.50 14.48
N GLN A 663 -9.55 -13.96 13.41
CA GLN A 663 -8.09 -13.99 13.21
C GLN A 663 -7.38 -12.76 13.81
N GLU A 664 -8.05 -11.62 13.81
CA GLU A 664 -7.49 -10.29 14.04
C GLU A 664 -8.29 -9.51 15.10
N GLY A 665 -8.97 -10.22 16.02
CA GLY A 665 -9.82 -9.62 17.05
C GLY A 665 -9.12 -8.60 17.96
N TRP A 666 -7.80 -8.64 18.04
CA TRP A 666 -7.03 -7.63 18.78
C TRP A 666 -7.00 -6.25 18.11
N ILE A 667 -7.15 -6.18 16.79
CA ILE A 667 -7.23 -4.89 16.05
C ILE A 667 -8.53 -4.19 16.38
N ASP A 668 -9.58 -4.99 16.56
CA ASP A 668 -10.89 -4.51 16.95
C ASP A 668 -10.86 -4.03 18.40
N GLU A 669 -10.69 -4.97 19.32
CA GLU A 669 -10.79 -4.75 20.76
C GLU A 669 -9.70 -3.84 21.30
N GLY A 670 -8.47 -4.01 20.81
CA GLY A 670 -7.32 -3.24 21.28
C GLY A 670 -7.37 -1.77 20.89
N ILE A 671 -7.89 -1.45 19.70
CA ILE A 671 -7.97 -0.07 19.23
C ILE A 671 -9.21 0.62 19.82
N ALA A 672 -10.32 -0.10 19.98
CA ALA A 672 -11.48 0.37 20.73
C ALA A 672 -11.13 0.64 22.21
N GLU A 673 -10.39 -0.26 22.88
CA GLU A 673 -9.93 -0.07 24.26
C GLU A 673 -8.99 1.16 24.37
N LEU A 674 -8.05 1.33 23.43
CA LEU A 674 -7.19 2.51 23.39
C LEU A 674 -7.99 3.81 23.25
N ALA A 675 -8.99 3.83 22.37
CA ALA A 675 -9.86 4.99 22.19
C ALA A 675 -10.72 5.28 23.44
N THR A 676 -11.16 4.24 24.14
CA THR A 676 -11.87 4.32 25.43
C THR A 676 -10.98 4.94 26.51
N ASP A 677 -9.76 4.44 26.64
CA ASP A 677 -8.78 4.99 27.58
C ASP A 677 -8.49 6.46 27.29
N MET A 678 -8.45 6.86 26.01
CA MET A 678 -8.23 8.25 25.62
C MET A 678 -9.42 9.15 25.93
N TYR A 679 -10.65 8.64 25.86
CA TYR A 679 -11.82 9.38 26.32
C TYR A 679 -11.72 9.71 27.82
N PHE A 680 -11.38 8.74 28.66
CA PHE A 680 -11.23 9.01 30.09
C PHE A 680 -10.01 9.89 30.40
N TYR A 681 -8.89 9.69 29.70
CA TYR A 681 -7.65 10.45 29.93
C TYR A 681 -7.70 11.90 29.43
N ILE A 682 -8.33 12.13 28.27
CA ILE A 682 -8.34 13.44 27.59
C ILE A 682 -9.72 14.10 27.72
N GLY A 683 -10.79 13.37 27.45
CA GLY A 683 -12.17 13.88 27.47
C GLY A 683 -12.66 14.20 28.88
N GLU A 684 -12.52 13.26 29.82
CA GLU A 684 -12.92 13.46 31.23
C GLU A 684 -11.76 13.97 32.12
N GLY A 685 -10.54 14.03 31.58
CA GLY A 685 -9.38 14.64 32.26
C GLY A 685 -8.83 13.83 33.42
N TYR A 686 -9.05 12.50 33.44
CA TYR A 686 -8.52 11.63 34.49
C TYR A 686 -6.99 11.53 34.41
N GLY A 687 -6.35 11.22 35.53
CA GLY A 687 -4.94 10.82 35.53
C GLY A 687 -4.76 9.46 34.84
N THR A 688 -3.55 9.16 34.34
CA THR A 688 -3.26 7.89 33.65
C THR A 688 -3.53 6.66 34.51
N TYR A 689 -3.48 6.77 35.85
CA TYR A 689 -3.85 5.67 36.74
C TYR A 689 -5.33 5.32 36.60
N ALA A 690 -6.21 6.31 36.79
CA ALA A 690 -7.66 6.11 36.75
C ALA A 690 -8.20 5.86 35.33
N ALA A 691 -7.61 6.50 34.31
CA ALA A 691 -8.05 6.36 32.93
C ALA A 691 -7.80 4.95 32.35
N LEU A 692 -6.68 4.32 32.72
CA LEU A 692 -6.27 2.98 32.21
C LEU A 692 -6.52 1.89 33.26
N ASP A 693 -7.35 2.14 34.27
CA ASP A 693 -7.50 1.24 35.41
C ASP A 693 -8.13 -0.11 35.01
N VAL A 694 -9.17 -0.08 34.16
CA VAL A 694 -9.81 -1.29 33.61
C VAL A 694 -8.81 -2.10 32.78
N THR A 695 -8.11 -1.44 31.86
CA THR A 695 -7.07 -1.99 30.99
C THR A 695 -5.96 -2.66 31.78
N ARG A 696 -5.42 -1.98 32.79
CA ARG A 696 -4.33 -2.49 33.63
C ARG A 696 -4.80 -3.61 34.55
N THR A 697 -6.01 -3.50 35.11
CA THR A 697 -6.58 -4.55 35.96
C THR A 697 -6.77 -5.84 35.18
N ARG A 698 -7.31 -5.76 33.95
CA ARG A 698 -7.48 -6.92 33.08
C ARG A 698 -6.13 -7.59 32.76
N MET A 699 -5.08 -6.80 32.49
CA MET A 699 -3.72 -7.32 32.30
C MET A 699 -3.10 -7.90 33.58
N SER A 700 -3.37 -7.31 34.75
CA SER A 700 -2.92 -7.84 36.05
C SER A 700 -3.55 -9.21 36.33
N ASN A 701 -4.85 -9.35 36.08
CA ASN A 701 -5.58 -10.61 36.28
C ASN A 701 -4.99 -11.75 35.43
N ALA A 702 -4.61 -11.47 34.17
CA ALA A 702 -3.92 -12.46 33.32
C ALA A 702 -2.59 -12.92 33.94
N LYS A 703 -1.79 -11.99 34.48
CA LYS A 703 -0.52 -12.30 35.14
C LYS A 703 -0.72 -13.12 36.42
N GLU A 704 -1.75 -12.82 37.20
CA GLU A 704 -2.09 -13.58 38.42
C GLU A 704 -2.49 -15.03 38.13
N LEU A 705 -3.07 -15.29 36.94
CA LEU A 705 -3.36 -16.64 36.44
C LEU A 705 -2.11 -17.38 35.93
N GLY A 706 -0.92 -16.77 36.03
CA GLY A 706 0.35 -17.35 35.54
C GLY A 706 0.54 -17.23 34.02
N LEU A 707 -0.31 -16.46 33.34
CA LEU A 707 -0.18 -16.18 31.91
C LEU A 707 0.74 -14.98 31.75
N SER A 708 2.01 -15.23 31.43
CA SER A 708 3.02 -14.16 31.31
C SER A 708 3.38 -13.80 29.88
N ARG A 709 2.99 -14.59 28.87
CA ARG A 709 3.34 -14.35 27.48
C ARG A 709 2.33 -14.96 26.51
N GLN A 710 1.71 -14.11 25.70
CA GLN A 710 0.93 -14.50 24.52
C GLN A 710 0.96 -13.35 23.51
N TYR A 711 1.00 -13.68 22.22
CA TYR A 711 0.81 -12.71 21.16
C TYR A 711 -0.66 -12.27 21.08
N SER A 712 -0.89 -11.02 20.68
CA SER A 712 -2.23 -10.45 20.55
C SER A 712 -2.96 -10.94 19.30
N ASN A 713 -2.23 -11.21 18.21
CA ASN A 713 -2.78 -11.67 16.92
C ASN A 713 -2.92 -13.20 16.82
N VAL A 714 -3.27 -13.86 17.92
CA VAL A 714 -3.64 -15.28 17.88
C VAL A 714 -5.13 -15.41 17.55
N PRO A 715 -5.55 -16.47 16.84
CA PRO A 715 -6.96 -16.75 16.62
C PRO A 715 -7.76 -16.80 17.92
N LEU A 716 -9.02 -16.35 17.86
CA LEU A 716 -9.87 -16.16 19.03
C LEU A 716 -10.03 -17.43 19.89
N ASP A 717 -10.10 -18.61 19.27
CA ASP A 717 -10.20 -19.91 19.95
C ASP A 717 -8.90 -20.39 20.61
N LYS A 718 -7.76 -19.78 20.26
CA LYS A 718 -6.44 -20.03 20.85
C LYS A 718 -6.06 -19.00 21.90
N ASN A 719 -6.85 -17.94 22.05
CA ASN A 719 -6.59 -16.93 23.05
C ASN A 719 -6.83 -17.49 24.46
N GLN A 720 -5.82 -17.36 25.33
CA GLN A 720 -5.87 -17.82 26.71
C GLN A 720 -6.58 -16.82 27.64
N HIS A 721 -6.60 -15.53 27.30
CA HIS A 721 -7.22 -14.50 28.12
C HIS A 721 -7.52 -13.21 27.32
N THR A 722 -8.67 -12.57 27.58
CA THR A 722 -9.10 -11.35 26.87
C THR A 722 -8.11 -10.20 27.00
N ALA A 723 -7.35 -10.11 28.09
CA ALA A 723 -6.27 -9.12 28.25
C ALA A 723 -5.32 -9.01 27.04
N TYR A 724 -5.04 -10.11 26.34
CA TYR A 724 -4.15 -10.11 25.18
C TYR A 724 -4.79 -9.52 23.92
N LEU A 725 -6.11 -9.53 23.81
CA LEU A 725 -6.85 -8.90 22.69
C LEU A 725 -7.14 -7.42 22.98
N TYR A 726 -7.53 -7.10 24.21
CA TYR A 726 -7.97 -5.75 24.59
C TYR A 726 -6.81 -4.93 25.15
N SER A 727 -6.23 -5.39 26.25
CA SER A 727 -5.38 -4.56 27.11
C SER A 727 -3.94 -4.45 26.62
N GLN A 728 -3.33 -5.56 26.19
CA GLN A 728 -1.96 -5.58 25.69
C GLN A 728 -1.74 -4.60 24.53
N PRO A 729 -2.50 -4.66 23.41
CA PRO A 729 -2.30 -3.71 22.31
C PRO A 729 -2.52 -2.25 22.73
N ALA A 730 -3.58 -1.95 23.50
CA ALA A 730 -3.83 -0.60 23.97
C ALA A 730 -2.67 -0.04 24.82
N LEU A 731 -2.14 -0.85 25.75
CA LEU A 731 -1.02 -0.48 26.60
C LEU A 731 0.28 -0.32 25.81
N GLU A 732 0.58 -1.22 24.88
CA GLU A 732 1.79 -1.16 24.07
C GLU A 732 1.84 0.12 23.22
N ILE A 733 0.74 0.46 22.56
CA ILE A 733 0.63 1.70 21.76
C ILE A 733 0.69 2.92 22.67
N PHE A 734 -0.01 2.90 23.81
CA PHE A 734 0.02 3.97 24.79
C PHE A 734 1.44 4.24 25.29
N ASP A 735 2.16 3.18 25.68
CA ASP A 735 3.53 3.27 26.17
C ASP A 735 4.50 3.70 25.07
N LEU A 736 4.32 3.23 23.83
CA LEU A 736 5.11 3.66 22.68
C LEU A 736 5.06 5.18 22.51
N VAL A 737 3.85 5.74 22.42
CA VAL A 737 3.67 7.18 22.18
C VAL A 737 4.21 7.98 23.37
N ASN A 738 3.95 7.55 24.61
CA ASN A 738 4.47 8.25 25.77
C ASN A 738 5.99 8.18 25.85
N LYS A 739 6.62 7.03 25.68
CA LYS A 739 8.09 6.90 25.71
C LYS A 739 8.76 7.73 24.62
N LYS A 740 8.19 7.75 23.40
CA LYS A 740 8.76 8.45 22.25
C LYS A 740 8.62 9.98 22.33
N TYR A 741 7.49 10.48 22.85
CA TYR A 741 7.16 11.91 22.79
C TYR A 741 7.17 12.63 24.15
N MET A 742 7.39 11.94 25.28
CA MET A 742 7.39 12.56 26.62
C MET A 742 8.45 13.67 26.79
N TYR A 743 9.58 13.60 26.07
CA TYR A 743 10.69 14.56 26.19
C TYR A 743 10.85 15.49 24.98
N VAL A 744 9.85 15.51 24.10
CA VAL A 744 9.82 16.34 22.89
C VAL A 744 8.80 17.46 23.10
N ASP A 745 8.97 18.62 22.46
CA ASP A 745 8.01 19.76 22.49
C ASP A 745 6.61 19.44 21.90
N THR A 746 6.26 18.16 21.77
CA THR A 746 4.99 17.66 21.22
C THR A 746 4.23 16.91 22.30
N GLU A 747 3.00 17.32 22.58
CA GLU A 747 2.17 16.67 23.61
C GLU A 747 1.76 15.24 23.19
N PRO A 748 2.10 14.18 23.96
CA PRO A 748 1.75 12.80 23.64
C PRO A 748 0.25 12.57 23.42
N LYS A 749 -0.60 13.30 24.17
CA LYS A 749 -2.07 13.28 24.02
C LYS A 749 -2.52 13.63 22.61
N LYS A 750 -1.91 14.67 22.02
CA LYS A 750 -2.26 15.14 20.67
C LYS A 750 -1.79 14.16 19.61
N VAL A 751 -0.60 13.57 19.79
CA VAL A 751 -0.07 12.54 18.90
C VAL A 751 -0.98 11.31 18.91
N MET A 752 -1.45 10.87 20.09
CA MET A 752 -2.33 9.71 20.21
C MET A 752 -3.66 9.90 19.48
N MET A 753 -4.31 11.06 19.66
CA MET A 753 -5.57 11.34 18.95
C MET A 753 -5.34 11.52 17.45
N GLY A 754 -4.23 12.15 17.04
CA GLY A 754 -3.84 12.23 15.64
C GLY A 754 -3.65 10.85 15.00
N TYR A 755 -3.00 9.92 15.71
CA TYR A 755 -2.80 8.55 15.27
C TYR A 755 -4.14 7.82 15.05
N LEU A 756 -5.05 7.88 16.02
CA LEU A 756 -6.39 7.27 15.89
C LEU A 756 -7.19 7.88 14.73
N SER A 757 -7.11 9.20 14.54
CA SER A 757 -7.78 9.91 13.43
C SER A 757 -7.22 9.51 12.07
N ASP A 758 -5.89 9.52 11.91
CA ASP A 758 -5.23 9.15 10.66
C ASP A 758 -5.45 7.66 10.33
N TYR A 759 -5.47 6.78 11.35
CA TYR A 759 -5.82 5.37 11.20
C TYR A 759 -7.26 5.20 10.70
N TYR A 760 -8.22 5.87 11.34
CA TYR A 760 -9.63 5.87 10.93
C TYR A 760 -9.80 6.33 9.49
N HIS A 761 -9.23 7.48 9.12
CA HIS A 761 -9.40 8.04 7.77
C HIS A 761 -8.73 7.22 6.67
N LEU A 762 -7.61 6.54 6.96
CA LEU A 762 -6.93 5.70 5.99
C LEU A 762 -7.71 4.40 5.69
N PHE A 763 -8.29 3.81 6.73
CA PHE A 763 -8.93 2.48 6.69
C PHE A 763 -10.46 2.50 6.72
N GLN A 764 -11.07 3.69 6.65
CA GLN A 764 -12.53 3.82 6.61
C GLN A 764 -13.15 3.00 5.46
N TYR A 765 -14.09 2.12 5.81
CA TYR A 765 -14.75 1.12 4.96
C TYR A 765 -13.79 0.13 4.30
N LYS A 766 -12.68 -0.18 4.98
CA LYS A 766 -11.70 -1.21 4.61
C LYS A 766 -11.50 -2.18 5.75
N GLN A 767 -11.06 -3.38 5.42
CA GLN A 767 -10.59 -4.35 6.41
C GLN A 767 -9.09 -4.18 6.64
N VAL A 768 -8.65 -4.30 7.88
CA VAL A 768 -7.24 -4.30 8.31
C VAL A 768 -6.88 -5.68 8.87
N ASP A 769 -5.70 -6.17 8.51
CA ASP A 769 -5.05 -7.33 9.14
C ASP A 769 -3.76 -6.89 9.86
N THR A 770 -3.11 -7.81 10.58
CA THR A 770 -1.89 -7.48 11.34
C THR A 770 -0.81 -6.86 10.43
N ALA A 771 -0.66 -7.33 9.19
CA ALA A 771 0.34 -6.82 8.26
C ALA A 771 0.06 -5.35 7.86
N GLN A 772 -1.19 -5.02 7.55
CA GLN A 772 -1.63 -3.66 7.24
C GLN A 772 -1.48 -2.73 8.44
N TYR A 773 -1.87 -3.18 9.63
CA TYR A 773 -1.70 -2.43 10.87
C TYR A 773 -0.21 -2.14 11.13
N VAL A 774 0.63 -3.17 11.16
CA VAL A 774 2.08 -3.03 11.41
C VAL A 774 2.71 -2.11 10.38
N LEU A 775 2.34 -2.24 9.11
CA LEU A 775 2.83 -1.34 8.05
C LEU A 775 2.44 0.12 8.33
N PHE A 776 1.19 0.37 8.70
CA PHE A 776 0.71 1.71 9.05
C PHE A 776 1.45 2.26 10.27
N THR A 777 1.39 1.56 11.40
CA THR A 777 1.94 2.02 12.69
C THR A 777 3.45 2.19 12.62
N ARG A 778 4.16 1.29 11.92
CA ARG A 778 5.60 1.41 11.66
C ARG A 778 5.92 2.65 10.83
N ASN A 779 5.14 2.92 9.79
CA ASN A 779 5.36 4.10 8.94
C ASN A 779 4.97 5.40 9.67
N TYR A 780 3.94 5.35 10.53
CA TYR A 780 3.44 6.51 11.27
C TYR A 780 4.42 6.95 12.36
N PHE A 781 4.87 5.99 13.17
CA PHE A 781 5.77 6.24 14.29
C PHE A 781 7.23 5.95 13.99
N ASP A 782 7.58 5.56 12.77
CA ASP A 782 8.96 5.33 12.36
C ASP A 782 9.66 4.24 13.21
N LEU A 783 9.03 3.07 13.31
CA LEU A 783 9.46 1.97 14.21
C LEU A 783 10.40 0.99 13.50
N THR A 784 11.27 0.34 14.27
CA THR A 784 12.04 -0.84 13.81
C THR A 784 11.14 -2.08 13.79
N SER A 785 11.51 -3.11 13.03
CA SER A 785 10.72 -4.36 12.95
C SER A 785 10.56 -5.05 14.31
N GLY A 786 11.59 -4.98 15.16
CA GLY A 786 11.62 -5.67 16.44
C GLY A 786 10.61 -5.19 17.49
N TYR A 787 10.05 -3.97 17.36
CA TYR A 787 9.08 -3.45 18.34
C TYR A 787 7.83 -4.35 18.47
N PHE A 788 7.33 -4.83 17.34
CA PHE A 788 6.12 -5.64 17.33
C PHE A 788 6.38 -7.10 17.72
N GLU A 789 7.59 -7.62 17.55
CA GLU A 789 7.95 -9.02 17.85
C GLU A 789 7.80 -9.37 19.35
N GLU A 790 7.68 -8.36 20.22
CA GLU A 790 7.44 -8.55 21.65
C GLU A 790 6.01 -8.98 21.97
N TRP A 791 5.02 -8.57 21.16
CA TRP A 791 3.59 -8.73 21.47
C TRP A 791 2.69 -9.11 20.27
N LEU A 792 3.25 -9.17 19.05
CA LEU A 792 2.65 -9.72 17.84
C LEU A 792 3.54 -10.82 17.24
N GLU A 793 2.90 -11.85 16.68
CA GLU A 793 3.52 -12.87 15.86
C GLU A 793 3.59 -12.38 14.41
N LEU A 794 4.80 -12.11 13.90
CA LEU A 794 5.01 -11.67 12.52
C LEU A 794 5.57 -12.83 11.69
N GLU A 795 5.01 -13.04 10.49
CA GLU A 795 5.47 -14.06 9.52
C GLU A 795 6.72 -13.64 8.74
#